data_AF-A0A7S1N603-F1
#
_entry.id   AF-A0A7S1N603-F1
#
_cell.length_a   1.000
_cell.length_b   1.000
_cell.length_c   1.000
_cell.angle_alpha   90.00
_cell.angle_beta   90.00
_cell.angle_gamma   90.00
#
_symmetry.space_group_name_H-M   'P 1'
#
loop_
_entity.id
_entity.type
_entity.pdbx_description
1 polymer ?
#
loop_
_entity_poly.entity_id
_entity_poly.type
_entity_poly.pdbx_seq_one_letter_code
_entity_poly.pdbx_strand_id
1 'polypeptide(L)'
;FFFDITHRFNAHLLTMMEHIKQFIPKEPNQRKACIAGFVCVFLILLFVHGKSSESVQLLTHPFLQVPSKSSVNVVWFTNANASENFIVYGKQSQRANATTTRMTSSDPSKYPKGIWRHEATAIGLVQGERVPYYVVSKCPKMGTEVKSEKFTLQPAPATSQPMKVLLTSDHQNLPMVAANMEKVAEVAGKLDAVFFAGDAVNVPDRGVEWFGDESLGSAFFPCMQGRATSKIGSVVYKGGEILQHAPIFTTLGNHDIMGRRNISNPSLQEQFSASAPRTYAEELYKDSGLQLDEQAKEEWLANNSFNTDTYDGLFTLTAQSTRKHYYSTTIGDVHLIVLCAVRAYRPPTLDPEQSSRFAEQKDNLNNKDKWRHGAFIYEAIGKGSAQYLWLQKELSSTAFQNAKYRVVMLHHPIHTVGANIGPAFSNPFLYVKYGENGDIVAANYEYPFPDYLLTHVQPLLESSGVQLVYYGHSHIWNRFQQGSTNYLESSNVGNTFGAFSKDSGKKRPLTDKLDAVFGDPNGMEPIAPTMPNKSSGVTGTPYVSSNTLTVFSILDTGAGTVSSYAFNTLDQHSKPLKFDEFHLSLQLAPKRTQPPAMQATRPVAVTPAAPKAAVVPDRPTQSAVPTSHEREMKPQSIIPSKDQLDQLPSSSNTSSAFSPQLSGIEPFAARSEVSATSSPVQSAASLIVSKNTSTSLEARAQANQTKVLAGQMMHDEASAPNSDQQSPI
;
A
#
# COMPACT_ATOMS: atom_id res chain seq x y z
N PHE A 1 13.33 34.73 13.83
CA PHE A 1 13.67 35.68 12.75
C PHE A 1 12.43 36.09 11.95
N PHE A 2 11.65 35.17 11.38
CA PHE A 2 10.39 35.52 10.68
C PHE A 2 9.31 36.12 11.59
N PHE A 3 9.13 35.61 12.82
CA PHE A 3 8.21 36.20 13.80
C PHE A 3 8.58 37.65 14.20
N ASP A 4 9.88 37.98 14.19
CA ASP A 4 10.37 39.34 14.50
C ASP A 4 10.14 40.29 13.31
N ILE A 5 10.17 39.78 12.07
CA ILE A 5 9.87 40.55 10.86
C ILE A 5 8.38 40.90 10.80
N THR A 6 7.47 39.95 11.04
CA THR A 6 6.03 40.20 10.98
C THR A 6 5.56 41.14 12.09
N HIS A 7 6.14 41.02 13.29
CA HIS A 7 5.80 41.88 14.42
C HIS A 7 6.32 43.32 14.24
N ARG A 8 7.52 43.49 13.67
CA ARG A 8 8.06 44.81 13.30
C ARG A 8 7.31 45.45 12.14
N PHE A 9 6.85 44.66 11.17
CA PHE A 9 6.05 45.15 10.05
C PHE A 9 4.69 45.68 10.53
N ASN A 10 4.01 44.95 11.43
CA ASN A 10 2.74 45.40 12.02
C ASN A 10 2.92 46.66 12.90
N ALA A 11 4.01 46.74 13.68
CA ALA A 11 4.30 47.93 14.48
C ALA A 11 4.60 49.16 13.60
N HIS A 12 5.34 49.00 12.51
CA HIS A 12 5.58 50.09 11.54
C HIS A 12 4.31 50.51 10.79
N LEU A 13 3.43 49.57 10.45
CA LEU A 13 2.17 49.88 9.79
C LEU A 13 1.25 50.73 10.70
N LEU A 14 1.14 50.37 11.98
CA LEU A 14 0.40 51.14 12.98
C LEU A 14 0.99 52.55 13.19
N THR A 15 2.32 52.65 13.25
CA THR A 15 3.02 53.94 13.43
C THR A 15 2.88 54.83 12.19
N MET A 16 2.86 54.24 10.99
CA MET A 16 2.62 54.93 9.74
C MET A 16 1.16 55.43 9.65
N MET A 17 0.18 54.63 10.09
CA MET A 17 -1.23 55.03 10.12
C MET A 17 -1.50 56.21 11.07
N GLU A 18 -0.80 56.29 12.21
CA GLU A 18 -0.90 57.45 13.11
C GLU A 18 -0.29 58.72 12.53
N HIS A 19 0.84 58.63 11.82
CA HIS A 19 1.40 59.79 11.10
C HIS A 19 0.51 60.24 9.95
N ILE A 20 -0.10 59.31 9.20
CA ILE A 20 -1.00 59.64 8.08
C ILE A 20 -2.23 60.42 8.55
N LYS A 21 -2.76 60.17 9.75
CA LYS A 21 -3.89 60.93 10.31
C LYS A 21 -3.63 62.43 10.41
N GLN A 22 -2.37 62.85 10.59
CA GLN A 22 -1.98 64.26 10.71
C GLN A 22 -2.01 65.00 9.37
N PHE A 23 -2.00 64.27 8.24
CA PHE A 23 -1.99 64.83 6.88
C PHE A 23 -3.35 64.74 6.17
N ILE A 24 -4.41 64.29 6.86
CA ILE A 24 -5.76 64.23 6.30
C ILE A 24 -6.42 65.62 6.38
N PRO A 25 -6.81 66.25 5.25
CA PRO A 25 -7.49 67.55 5.26
C PRO A 25 -8.81 67.50 6.05
N LYS A 26 -9.15 68.60 6.74
CA LYS A 26 -10.43 68.73 7.49
C LYS A 26 -11.64 68.95 6.56
N GLU A 27 -11.39 69.48 5.37
CA GLU A 27 -12.38 69.72 4.30
C GLU A 27 -12.95 68.38 3.75
N PRO A 28 -14.27 68.16 3.77
CA PRO A 28 -14.88 66.86 3.44
C PRO A 28 -14.55 66.33 2.04
N ASN A 29 -14.46 67.22 1.05
CA ASN A 29 -14.20 66.84 -0.35
C ASN A 29 -12.73 66.50 -0.60
N GLN A 30 -11.80 67.23 0.05
CA GLN A 30 -10.37 66.95 -0.03
C GLN A 30 -9.99 65.69 0.79
N ARG A 31 -10.67 65.46 1.92
CA ARG A 31 -10.52 64.23 2.71
C ARG A 31 -10.89 62.97 1.93
N LYS A 32 -11.99 63.02 1.17
CA LYS A 32 -12.40 61.91 0.29
C LYS A 32 -11.37 61.64 -0.80
N ALA A 33 -10.83 62.69 -1.42
CA ALA A 33 -9.80 62.57 -2.46
C ALA A 33 -8.46 62.01 -1.90
N CYS A 34 -8.00 62.48 -0.74
CA CYS A 34 -6.80 61.95 -0.08
C CYS A 34 -6.95 60.48 0.34
N ILE A 35 -8.11 60.11 0.93
CA ILE A 35 -8.37 58.72 1.32
C ILE A 35 -8.45 57.83 0.07
N ALA A 36 -9.12 58.26 -0.99
CA ALA A 36 -9.17 57.52 -2.26
C ALA A 36 -7.77 57.35 -2.88
N GLY A 37 -6.93 58.39 -2.84
CA GLY A 37 -5.53 58.31 -3.28
C GLY A 37 -4.71 57.31 -2.48
N PHE A 38 -4.82 57.33 -1.15
CA PHE A 38 -4.13 56.37 -0.27
C PHE A 38 -4.62 54.94 -0.47
N VAL A 39 -5.93 54.73 -0.61
CA VAL A 39 -6.50 53.41 -0.90
C VAL A 39 -6.01 52.92 -2.26
N CYS A 40 -5.97 53.77 -3.30
CA CYS A 40 -5.40 53.41 -4.59
C CYS A 40 -3.92 53.05 -4.50
N VAL A 41 -3.09 53.84 -3.81
CA VAL A 41 -1.66 53.55 -3.66
C VAL A 41 -1.44 52.27 -2.83
N PHE A 42 -2.24 52.05 -1.78
CA PHE A 42 -2.18 50.84 -0.96
C PHE A 42 -2.64 49.61 -1.75
N LEU A 43 -3.70 49.72 -2.56
CA LEU A 43 -4.15 48.66 -3.47
C LEU A 43 -3.11 48.39 -4.57
N ILE A 44 -2.46 49.42 -5.12
CA ILE A 44 -1.36 49.26 -6.08
C ILE A 44 -0.17 48.58 -5.40
N LEU A 45 0.21 48.98 -4.19
CA LEU A 45 1.30 48.34 -3.44
C LEU A 45 0.96 46.90 -3.06
N LEU A 46 -0.29 46.59 -2.72
CA LEU A 46 -0.79 45.22 -2.53
C LEU A 46 -0.82 44.42 -3.84
N PHE A 47 -1.09 45.04 -4.99
CA PHE A 47 -1.00 44.39 -6.30
C PHE A 47 0.45 44.16 -6.76
N VAL A 48 1.37 45.06 -6.40
CA VAL A 48 2.80 44.98 -6.73
C VAL A 48 3.54 44.03 -5.80
N HIS A 49 3.19 43.96 -4.51
CA HIS A 49 3.75 43.02 -3.53
C HIS A 49 2.98 41.70 -3.40
N GLY A 50 1.72 41.65 -3.86
CA GLY A 50 0.86 40.46 -3.81
C GLY A 50 1.05 39.47 -4.95
N LYS A 51 1.85 39.84 -5.97
CA LYS A 51 2.46 38.84 -6.85
C LYS A 51 3.67 38.27 -6.12
N SER A 52 3.48 37.25 -5.28
CA SER A 52 4.58 36.35 -4.98
C SER A 52 5.13 35.91 -6.32
N SER A 53 6.39 36.24 -6.66
CA SER A 53 6.96 35.70 -7.89
C SER A 53 6.97 34.19 -7.68
N GLU A 54 6.11 33.47 -8.37
CA GLU A 54 6.20 32.02 -8.40
C GLU A 54 7.67 31.71 -8.72
N SER A 55 8.30 30.91 -7.87
CA SER A 55 9.69 30.48 -8.06
C SER A 55 9.68 28.97 -8.19
N VAL A 56 10.54 28.45 -9.07
CA VAL A 56 10.75 27.01 -9.13
C VAL A 56 11.39 26.55 -7.82
N GLN A 57 10.79 25.54 -7.21
CA GLN A 57 11.25 24.91 -5.97
C GLN A 57 11.30 23.41 -6.16
N LEU A 58 12.29 22.78 -5.52
CA LEU A 58 12.37 21.33 -5.42
C LEU A 58 11.33 20.86 -4.39
N LEU A 59 10.41 20.00 -4.81
CA LEU A 59 9.52 19.27 -3.90
C LEU A 59 10.25 18.07 -3.26
N THR A 60 11.25 17.55 -3.96
CA THR A 60 12.10 16.46 -3.49
C THR A 60 13.57 16.79 -3.71
N HIS A 61 14.44 16.25 -2.86
CA HIS A 61 15.81 16.00 -3.32
C HIS A 61 15.78 14.93 -4.44
N PRO A 62 16.83 14.84 -5.26
CA PRO A 62 16.88 13.77 -6.25
C PRO A 62 16.92 12.40 -5.56
N PHE A 63 16.37 11.40 -6.23
CA PHE A 63 16.41 10.02 -5.80
C PHE A 63 16.72 9.09 -6.97
N LEU A 64 17.23 7.90 -6.64
CA LEU A 64 17.80 6.97 -7.61
C LEU A 64 16.81 5.84 -7.96
N GLN A 65 16.79 5.44 -9.23
CA GLN A 65 15.96 4.34 -9.75
C GLN A 65 16.70 3.59 -10.85
N VAL A 66 16.25 2.37 -11.15
CA VAL A 66 16.66 1.56 -12.32
C VAL A 66 18.19 1.58 -12.59
N PRO A 67 19.02 1.14 -11.62
CA PRO A 67 20.45 1.02 -11.87
C PRO A 67 20.73 -0.09 -12.90
N SER A 68 21.69 0.15 -13.79
CA SER A 68 22.27 -0.85 -14.70
C SER A 68 23.74 -1.06 -14.35
N LYS A 69 24.46 -1.91 -15.08
CA LYS A 69 25.91 -2.11 -14.88
C LYS A 69 26.74 -0.84 -15.06
N SER A 70 26.24 0.16 -15.77
CA SER A 70 26.99 1.39 -16.09
C SER A 70 26.15 2.66 -16.06
N SER A 71 24.94 2.60 -15.50
CA SER A 71 24.04 3.75 -15.42
C SER A 71 23.12 3.69 -14.21
N VAL A 72 22.50 4.82 -13.88
CA VAL A 72 21.39 4.89 -12.92
C VAL A 72 20.49 6.08 -13.29
N ASN A 73 19.18 5.94 -13.09
CA ASN A 73 18.25 7.03 -13.29
C ASN A 73 18.20 7.91 -12.03
N VAL A 74 18.17 9.22 -12.26
CA VAL A 74 18.05 10.26 -11.25
C VAL A 74 16.73 10.97 -11.48
N VAL A 75 15.84 10.92 -10.49
CA VAL A 75 14.50 11.50 -10.54
C VAL A 75 14.37 12.60 -9.50
N TRP A 76 13.68 13.69 -9.82
CA TRP A 76 13.30 14.72 -8.86
C TRP A 76 12.01 15.42 -9.28
N PHE A 77 11.43 16.16 -8.35
CA PHE A 77 10.17 16.86 -8.56
C PHE A 77 10.26 18.35 -8.27
N THR A 78 9.57 19.15 -9.06
CA THR A 78 9.42 20.60 -8.84
C THR A 78 7.94 21.02 -8.82
N ASN A 79 7.67 22.18 -8.24
CA ASN A 79 6.33 22.80 -8.16
C ASN A 79 5.91 23.57 -9.44
N ALA A 80 6.78 23.64 -10.45
CA ALA A 80 6.55 24.43 -11.65
C ALA A 80 7.33 23.87 -12.84
N ASN A 81 6.86 24.11 -14.06
CA ASN A 81 7.53 23.62 -15.26
C ASN A 81 8.81 24.42 -15.52
N ALA A 82 9.95 23.91 -15.05
CA ALA A 82 11.25 24.40 -15.48
C ALA A 82 11.52 23.99 -16.93
N SER A 83 12.00 24.93 -17.76
CA SER A 83 12.30 24.67 -19.18
C SER A 83 13.64 23.99 -19.40
N GLU A 84 14.56 24.05 -18.42
CA GLU A 84 15.81 23.30 -18.44
C GLU A 84 15.94 22.49 -17.15
N ASN A 85 16.03 21.17 -17.30
CA ASN A 85 16.18 20.23 -16.19
C ASN A 85 17.34 19.30 -16.53
N PHE A 86 18.35 19.23 -15.66
CA PHE A 86 19.52 18.40 -15.91
C PHE A 86 20.21 17.98 -14.62
N ILE A 87 21.00 16.92 -14.73
CA ILE A 87 21.91 16.47 -13.69
C ILE A 87 23.34 16.83 -14.06
N VAL A 88 24.17 17.07 -13.04
CA VAL A 88 25.63 17.17 -13.17
C VAL A 88 26.24 16.10 -12.29
N TYR A 89 27.11 15.24 -12.85
CA TYR A 89 27.64 14.08 -12.14
C TYR A 89 29.08 13.73 -12.55
N GLY A 90 29.74 12.92 -11.73
CA GLY A 90 31.09 12.46 -12.00
C GLY A 90 32.18 13.49 -11.68
N LYS A 91 33.43 13.05 -11.63
CA LYS A 91 34.59 13.91 -11.36
C LYS A 91 34.79 14.98 -12.45
N GLN A 92 34.38 14.68 -13.69
CA GLN A 92 34.48 15.56 -14.85
C GLN A 92 33.26 16.48 -15.03
N SER A 93 32.30 16.50 -14.08
CA SER A 93 31.08 17.31 -14.17
C SER A 93 30.30 17.07 -15.48
N GLN A 94 30.11 15.81 -15.84
CA GLN A 94 29.28 15.40 -16.96
C GLN A 94 27.85 15.90 -16.76
N ARG A 95 27.16 16.27 -17.85
CA ARG A 95 25.78 16.75 -17.82
C ARG A 95 24.86 15.79 -18.58
N ALA A 96 23.70 15.48 -18.01
CA ALA A 96 22.62 14.78 -18.72
C ALA A 96 21.31 15.54 -18.53
N ASN A 97 20.59 15.77 -19.64
CA ASN A 97 19.29 16.45 -19.60
C ASN A 97 18.19 15.47 -19.16
N ALA A 98 17.17 16.00 -18.48
CA ALA A 98 16.04 15.22 -18.03
C ALA A 98 14.84 15.30 -18.97
N THR A 99 14.15 14.18 -19.10
CA THR A 99 12.77 14.14 -19.59
C THR A 99 11.86 14.72 -18.52
N THR A 100 10.98 15.64 -18.90
CA THR A 100 10.07 16.33 -17.98
C THR A 100 8.62 15.98 -18.28
N THR A 101 7.86 15.62 -17.26
CA THR A 101 6.45 15.23 -17.38
C THR A 101 5.65 15.85 -16.25
N ARG A 102 4.44 16.31 -16.54
CA ARG A 102 3.51 16.79 -15.51
C ARG A 102 2.81 15.60 -14.86
N MET A 103 2.75 15.56 -13.54
CA MET A 103 1.89 14.60 -12.85
C MET A 103 0.42 15.02 -12.98
N THR A 104 -0.42 14.10 -13.43
CA THR A 104 -1.85 14.37 -13.74
C THR A 104 -2.82 13.88 -12.67
N SER A 105 -2.36 13.06 -11.73
CA SER A 105 -3.20 12.29 -10.80
C SER A 105 -3.22 12.83 -9.37
N SER A 106 -2.39 13.79 -9.01
CA SER A 106 -2.48 14.48 -7.71
C SER A 106 -3.66 15.46 -7.71
N ASP A 107 -4.42 15.55 -6.61
CA ASP A 107 -5.48 16.55 -6.46
C ASP A 107 -4.93 17.97 -6.72
N PRO A 108 -5.28 18.62 -7.85
CA PRO A 108 -4.72 19.90 -8.22
C PRO A 108 -5.21 21.05 -7.33
N SER A 109 -6.27 20.81 -6.53
CA SER A 109 -6.77 21.77 -5.56
C SER A 109 -5.94 21.79 -4.27
N LYS A 110 -5.22 20.70 -3.96
CA LYS A 110 -4.42 20.52 -2.75
C LYS A 110 -2.94 20.78 -3.01
N TYR A 111 -2.21 21.09 -1.94
CA TYR A 111 -0.77 21.30 -2.00
C TYR A 111 -0.02 19.95 -2.07
N PRO A 112 1.10 19.87 -2.80
CA PRO A 112 1.60 20.88 -3.73
C PRO A 112 0.81 20.90 -5.04
N LYS A 113 0.55 22.11 -5.55
CA LYS A 113 -0.07 22.31 -6.86
C LYS A 113 0.99 22.23 -7.95
N GLY A 114 0.65 21.62 -9.10
CA GLY A 114 1.50 21.64 -10.28
C GLY A 114 2.81 20.87 -10.12
N ILE A 115 2.73 19.58 -9.83
CA ILE A 115 3.91 18.73 -9.68
C ILE A 115 4.48 18.35 -11.05
N TRP A 116 5.77 18.61 -11.24
CA TRP A 116 6.53 18.23 -12.44
C TRP A 116 7.61 17.24 -12.07
N ARG A 117 7.64 16.10 -12.77
CA ARG A 117 8.65 15.06 -12.68
C ARG A 117 9.75 15.33 -13.68
N HIS A 118 10.99 15.13 -13.24
CA HIS A 118 12.17 15.17 -14.09
C HIS A 118 12.97 13.89 -13.89
N GLU A 119 13.34 13.23 -14.98
CA GLU A 119 14.17 12.02 -14.95
C GLU A 119 15.30 12.12 -15.97
N ALA A 120 16.53 11.94 -15.51
CA ALA A 120 17.72 11.84 -16.35
C ALA A 120 18.49 10.56 -16.03
N THR A 121 19.23 10.03 -17.01
CA THR A 121 20.09 8.87 -16.80
C THR A 121 21.56 9.30 -16.74
N ALA A 122 22.23 9.02 -15.62
CA ALA A 122 23.68 9.10 -15.52
C ALA A 122 24.28 7.86 -16.18
N ILE A 123 25.15 8.02 -17.18
CA ILE A 123 25.74 6.92 -17.96
C ILE A 123 27.26 6.89 -17.81
N GLY A 124 27.92 5.84 -18.30
CA GLY A 124 29.37 5.72 -18.25
C GLY A 124 29.93 5.57 -16.83
N LEU A 125 29.11 5.08 -15.91
CA LEU A 125 29.50 4.82 -14.53
C LEU A 125 30.25 3.49 -14.41
N VAL A 126 31.13 3.39 -13.43
CA VAL A 126 31.95 2.20 -13.15
C VAL A 126 31.41 1.50 -11.90
N GLN A 127 31.19 0.18 -11.97
CA GLN A 127 30.75 -0.60 -10.81
C GLN A 127 31.78 -0.54 -9.68
N GLY A 128 31.30 -0.43 -8.44
CA GLY A 128 32.16 -0.25 -7.27
C GLY A 128 32.57 1.20 -7.00
N GLU A 129 32.29 2.14 -7.91
CA GLU A 129 32.59 3.56 -7.72
C GLU A 129 31.34 4.40 -7.43
N ARG A 130 31.36 5.14 -6.32
CA ARG A 130 30.40 6.21 -6.03
C ARG A 130 30.95 7.54 -6.50
N VAL A 131 30.16 8.29 -7.26
CA VAL A 131 30.53 9.61 -7.79
C VAL A 131 29.57 10.69 -7.30
N PRO A 132 30.06 11.94 -7.12
CA PRO A 132 29.19 13.04 -6.72
C PRO A 132 28.23 13.43 -7.84
N TYR A 133 27.04 13.91 -7.49
CA TYR A 133 26.08 14.49 -8.41
C TYR A 133 25.20 15.56 -7.74
N TYR A 134 24.51 16.38 -8.54
CA TYR A 134 23.41 17.25 -8.12
C TYR A 134 22.48 17.51 -9.30
N VAL A 135 21.28 18.04 -9.02
CA VAL A 135 20.29 18.39 -10.06
C VAL A 135 20.07 19.89 -10.13
N VAL A 136 19.66 20.37 -11.31
CA VAL A 136 19.35 21.77 -11.59
C VAL A 136 18.06 21.85 -12.39
N SER A 137 17.17 22.74 -11.96
CA SER A 137 15.93 23.11 -12.66
C SER A 137 15.90 24.63 -12.85
N LYS A 138 15.85 25.08 -14.10
CA LYS A 138 15.79 26.51 -14.46
C LYS A 138 14.46 26.84 -15.12
N CYS A 139 13.84 27.92 -14.68
CA CYS A 139 12.70 28.53 -15.34
C CYS A 139 13.06 29.97 -15.77
N PRO A 140 13.65 30.16 -16.96
CA PRO A 140 14.00 31.49 -17.50
C PRO A 140 12.81 32.43 -17.60
N LYS A 141 11.61 31.90 -17.90
CA LYS A 141 10.36 32.69 -17.93
C LYS A 141 10.03 33.33 -16.58
N MET A 142 10.44 32.69 -15.48
CA MET A 142 10.25 33.17 -14.11
C MET A 142 11.54 33.78 -13.54
N GLY A 143 12.64 33.79 -14.31
CA GLY A 143 13.96 34.22 -13.85
C GLY A 143 14.51 33.42 -12.66
N THR A 144 14.04 32.17 -12.46
CA THR A 144 14.35 31.38 -11.25
C THR A 144 15.15 30.11 -11.58
N GLU A 145 16.04 29.74 -10.68
CA GLU A 145 16.83 28.51 -10.73
C GLU A 145 16.82 27.87 -9.35
N VAL A 146 16.65 26.56 -9.30
CA VAL A 146 16.80 25.76 -8.08
C VAL A 146 17.80 24.64 -8.32
N LYS A 147 18.65 24.40 -7.32
CA LYS A 147 19.70 23.39 -7.34
C LYS A 147 19.66 22.59 -6.05
N SER A 148 19.84 21.27 -6.16
CA SER A 148 19.97 20.42 -4.97
C SER A 148 21.34 20.56 -4.32
N GLU A 149 21.47 20.06 -3.09
CA GLU A 149 22.79 19.75 -2.53
C GLU A 149 23.52 18.69 -3.37
N LYS A 150 24.80 18.45 -3.05
CA LYS A 150 25.61 17.43 -3.69
C LYS A 150 25.44 16.10 -2.97
N PHE A 151 25.00 15.09 -3.71
CA PHE A 151 24.84 13.71 -3.22
C PHE A 151 25.79 12.77 -3.98
N THR A 152 25.71 11.46 -3.72
CA THR A 152 26.48 10.44 -4.44
C THR A 152 25.59 9.41 -5.10
N LEU A 153 25.92 9.00 -6.31
CA LEU A 153 25.27 7.90 -7.04
C LEU A 153 26.30 6.85 -7.48
N GLN A 154 25.82 5.65 -7.80
CA GLN A 154 26.61 4.56 -8.37
C GLN A 154 25.73 3.74 -9.33
N PRO A 155 26.31 2.99 -10.28
CA PRO A 155 25.56 2.00 -11.04
C PRO A 155 25.24 0.80 -10.14
N ALA A 156 24.55 -0.21 -10.68
CA ALA A 156 24.29 -1.46 -9.97
C ALA A 156 25.62 -2.07 -9.49
N PRO A 157 25.72 -2.55 -8.24
CA PRO A 157 26.91 -3.24 -7.75
C PRO A 157 27.33 -4.41 -8.65
N ALA A 158 28.63 -4.68 -8.72
CA ALA A 158 29.14 -5.84 -9.45
C ALA A 158 28.76 -7.14 -8.72
N THR A 159 28.75 -8.26 -9.44
CA THR A 159 28.66 -9.59 -8.81
C THR A 159 29.79 -9.75 -7.78
N SER A 160 29.49 -10.38 -6.65
CA SER A 160 30.35 -10.54 -5.47
C SER A 160 30.74 -9.25 -4.74
N GLN A 161 30.25 -8.08 -5.16
CA GLN A 161 30.36 -6.86 -4.37
C GLN A 161 29.37 -6.92 -3.21
N PRO A 162 29.82 -6.79 -1.94
CA PRO A 162 28.91 -6.71 -0.79
C PRO A 162 27.97 -5.51 -0.90
N MET A 163 26.72 -5.71 -0.50
CA MET A 163 25.66 -4.71 -0.51
C MET A 163 24.96 -4.69 0.84
N LYS A 164 24.56 -3.49 1.28
CA LYS A 164 23.54 -3.32 2.32
C LYS A 164 22.24 -2.85 1.70
N VAL A 165 21.18 -3.65 1.88
CA VAL A 165 19.85 -3.38 1.35
C VAL A 165 18.88 -3.15 2.49
N LEU A 166 18.20 -2.01 2.50
CA LEU A 166 17.11 -1.74 3.45
C LEU A 166 15.86 -2.51 3.03
N LEU A 167 15.27 -3.22 3.97
CA LEU A 167 13.94 -3.84 3.84
C LEU A 167 12.96 -3.00 4.67
N THR A 168 12.06 -2.26 4.00
CA THR A 168 11.05 -1.43 4.66
C THR A 168 9.72 -1.42 3.90
N SER A 169 8.62 -1.07 4.57
CA SER A 169 7.29 -0.96 3.98
C SER A 169 6.35 -0.17 4.91
N ASP A 170 5.10 0.05 4.49
CA ASP A 170 4.01 0.51 5.36
C ASP A 170 4.35 1.81 6.11
N HIS A 171 4.92 2.77 5.38
CA HIS A 171 5.22 4.08 5.94
C HIS A 171 3.93 4.83 6.24
N GLN A 172 2.99 4.87 5.28
CA GLN A 172 1.63 5.44 5.40
C GLN A 172 1.54 6.78 6.16
N ASN A 173 2.58 7.59 6.07
CA ASN A 173 2.72 8.85 6.80
C ASN A 173 2.57 8.73 8.32
N LEU A 174 2.92 7.59 8.87
CA LEU A 174 2.76 7.28 10.28
C LEU A 174 3.83 7.96 11.15
N PRO A 175 3.57 8.14 12.45
CA PRO A 175 4.38 9.02 13.29
C PRO A 175 5.85 8.59 13.43
N MET A 176 6.12 7.29 13.53
CA MET A 176 7.47 6.76 13.81
C MET A 176 8.39 6.67 12.58
N VAL A 177 7.89 6.93 11.38
CA VAL A 177 8.65 6.72 10.13
C VAL A 177 9.93 7.55 10.08
N ALA A 178 9.85 8.84 10.43
CA ALA A 178 11.01 9.72 10.44
C ALA A 178 12.07 9.23 11.44
N ALA A 179 11.66 8.77 12.62
CA ALA A 179 12.58 8.20 13.60
C ALA A 179 13.28 6.96 13.04
N ASN A 180 12.50 6.06 12.44
CA ASN A 180 13.02 4.82 11.87
C ASN A 180 14.07 5.10 10.79
N MET A 181 13.76 5.97 9.83
CA MET A 181 14.69 6.29 8.73
C MET A 181 15.95 7.00 9.20
N GLU A 182 15.85 7.86 10.22
CA GLU A 182 17.02 8.50 10.83
C GLU A 182 17.96 7.45 11.45
N LYS A 183 17.40 6.48 12.18
CA LYS A 183 18.15 5.39 12.79
C LYS A 183 18.68 4.35 11.80
N VAL A 184 17.99 4.13 10.69
CA VAL A 184 18.53 3.35 9.57
C VAL A 184 19.82 4.00 9.05
N ALA A 185 19.82 5.31 8.83
CA ALA A 185 20.99 6.03 8.33
C ALA A 185 22.17 5.98 9.33
N GLU A 186 21.89 6.03 10.63
CA GLU A 186 22.91 5.87 11.69
C GLU A 186 23.55 4.46 11.70
N VAL A 187 22.76 3.40 11.51
CA VAL A 187 23.23 2.01 11.63
C VAL A 187 23.82 1.46 10.34
N ALA A 188 23.12 1.63 9.23
CA ALA A 188 23.53 1.05 7.96
C ALA A 188 24.60 1.88 7.28
N GLY A 189 24.66 3.18 7.57
CA GLY A 189 25.42 4.16 6.80
C GLY A 189 24.84 4.30 5.39
N LYS A 190 25.69 4.38 4.38
CA LYS A 190 25.24 4.45 2.98
C LYS A 190 24.75 3.08 2.50
N LEU A 191 23.46 3.01 2.21
CA LEU A 191 22.80 1.85 1.61
C LEU A 191 23.10 1.73 0.11
N ASP A 192 23.04 0.51 -0.41
CA ASP A 192 23.22 0.20 -1.84
C ASP A 192 21.90 0.01 -2.58
N ALA A 193 20.82 -0.34 -1.86
CA ALA A 193 19.47 -0.41 -2.40
C ALA A 193 18.43 -0.29 -1.27
N VAL A 194 17.19 0.05 -1.66
CA VAL A 194 16.00 -0.02 -0.80
C VAL A 194 14.98 -0.94 -1.46
N PHE A 195 14.56 -1.98 -0.75
CA PHE A 195 13.42 -2.81 -1.13
C PHE A 195 12.22 -2.36 -0.32
N PHE A 196 11.24 -1.77 -1.00
CA PHE A 196 10.07 -1.14 -0.42
C PHE A 196 8.81 -1.97 -0.70
N ALA A 197 8.30 -2.69 0.29
CA ALA A 197 7.19 -3.63 0.11
C ALA A 197 5.79 -2.97 0.19
N GLY A 198 5.59 -1.86 -0.52
CA GLY A 198 4.29 -1.17 -0.67
C GLY A 198 3.82 -0.34 0.53
N ASP A 199 2.73 0.39 0.33
CA ASP A 199 2.07 1.28 1.28
C ASP A 199 2.97 2.45 1.73
N ALA A 200 3.42 3.23 0.73
CA ALA A 200 4.31 4.38 0.97
C ALA A 200 3.60 5.56 1.64
N VAL A 201 2.35 5.82 1.25
CA VAL A 201 1.47 6.86 1.79
C VAL A 201 0.11 6.27 2.14
N ASN A 202 -0.81 7.06 2.72
CA ASN A 202 -2.13 6.57 3.10
C ASN A 202 -3.19 6.77 2.00
N VAL A 203 -3.12 7.87 1.23
CA VAL A 203 -3.99 8.12 0.08
C VAL A 203 -3.11 8.59 -1.10
N PRO A 204 -3.03 7.81 -2.18
CA PRO A 204 -1.99 8.01 -3.20
C PRO A 204 -2.15 9.35 -3.93
N ASP A 205 -3.38 9.76 -4.27
CA ASP A 205 -3.61 11.02 -4.99
C ASP A 205 -3.49 12.27 -4.08
N ARG A 206 -3.18 12.11 -2.79
CA ARG A 206 -2.98 13.22 -1.84
C ARG A 206 -1.53 13.69 -1.85
N GLY A 207 -1.23 14.71 -2.66
CA GLY A 207 0.14 15.22 -2.87
C GLY A 207 0.96 15.51 -1.61
N VAL A 208 0.36 16.12 -0.58
CA VAL A 208 1.07 16.46 0.68
C VAL A 208 1.62 15.22 1.40
N GLU A 209 1.01 14.04 1.23
CA GLU A 209 1.51 12.80 1.84
C GLU A 209 2.81 12.30 1.20
N TRP A 210 3.05 12.64 -0.07
CA TRP A 210 4.32 12.35 -0.74
C TRP A 210 5.37 13.40 -0.44
N PHE A 211 5.03 14.67 -0.67
CA PHE A 211 6.00 15.77 -0.75
C PHE A 211 6.15 16.56 0.54
N GLY A 212 5.18 16.48 1.44
CA GLY A 212 5.11 17.22 2.70
C GLY A 212 4.78 18.70 2.51
N ASP A 213 4.38 19.32 3.61
CA ASP A 213 4.44 20.77 3.84
C ASP A 213 5.03 20.98 5.26
N GLU A 214 5.13 22.23 5.74
CA GLU A 214 5.68 22.50 7.08
C GLU A 214 4.89 21.83 8.23
N SER A 215 3.66 21.38 7.99
CA SER A 215 2.76 20.79 9.00
C SER A 215 2.75 19.25 8.99
N LEU A 216 3.08 18.61 7.87
CA LEU A 216 3.03 17.14 7.73
C LEU A 216 4.42 16.51 7.94
N GLY A 217 4.81 16.32 9.20
CA GLY A 217 6.13 15.84 9.58
C GLY A 217 6.50 14.42 9.12
N SER A 218 5.55 13.62 8.62
CA SER A 218 5.75 12.22 8.20
C SER A 218 5.56 11.97 6.69
N ALA A 219 5.65 12.99 5.85
CA ALA A 219 5.58 12.78 4.39
C ALA A 219 6.66 11.83 3.87
N PHE A 220 6.34 11.03 2.84
CA PHE A 220 7.21 9.94 2.36
C PHE A 220 8.60 10.44 1.96
N PHE A 221 8.68 11.38 1.00
CA PHE A 221 9.98 11.88 0.54
C PHE A 221 10.74 12.60 1.66
N PRO A 222 10.15 13.51 2.46
CA PRO A 222 10.84 14.10 3.59
C PRO A 222 11.45 13.08 4.57
N CYS A 223 10.72 12.04 4.97
CA CYS A 223 11.23 10.98 5.85
C CYS A 223 12.39 10.20 5.21
N MET A 224 12.27 9.87 3.92
CA MET A 224 13.26 9.09 3.18
C MET A 224 14.47 9.91 2.69
N GLN A 225 14.45 11.23 2.93
CA GLN A 225 15.46 12.18 2.47
C GLN A 225 16.11 13.00 3.59
N GLY A 226 15.80 12.73 4.86
CA GLY A 226 16.39 13.47 5.99
C GLY A 226 15.85 14.89 6.14
N ARG A 227 14.62 15.15 5.67
CA ARG A 227 13.98 16.47 5.66
C ARG A 227 12.64 16.53 6.39
N ALA A 228 12.26 15.46 7.08
CA ALA A 228 11.07 15.45 7.91
C ALA A 228 11.20 16.39 9.12
N THR A 229 10.07 16.68 9.74
CA THR A 229 9.96 17.44 11.00
C THR A 229 9.01 16.74 11.96
N SER A 230 9.03 15.39 11.97
CA SER A 230 8.12 14.59 12.80
C SER A 230 8.49 14.73 14.27
N LYS A 231 7.51 15.04 15.11
CA LYS A 231 7.68 15.14 16.56
C LYS A 231 7.03 13.94 17.25
N ILE A 232 7.80 13.22 18.04
CA ILE A 232 7.35 12.09 18.85
C ILE A 232 7.73 12.37 20.31
N GLY A 233 6.75 12.59 21.18
CA GLY A 233 6.99 13.11 22.52
C GLY A 233 7.72 14.46 22.48
N SER A 234 8.88 14.55 23.11
CA SER A 234 9.75 15.74 23.08
C SER A 234 10.80 15.72 21.98
N VAL A 235 10.91 14.63 21.22
CA VAL A 235 11.97 14.41 20.22
C VAL A 235 11.49 14.81 18.83
N VAL A 236 12.35 15.47 18.07
CA VAL A 236 12.09 15.82 16.66
C VAL A 236 13.03 15.00 15.78
N TYR A 237 12.47 14.21 14.88
CA TYR A 237 13.18 13.36 13.94
C TYR A 237 13.08 13.92 12.52
N LYS A 238 14.19 13.82 11.78
CA LYS A 238 14.32 14.36 10.42
C LYS A 238 14.23 13.30 9.33
N GLY A 239 14.21 12.02 9.68
CA GLY A 239 14.34 10.96 8.68
C GLY A 239 15.78 10.70 8.27
N GLY A 240 16.00 9.91 7.24
CA GLY A 240 17.33 9.51 6.76
C GLY A 240 17.61 9.99 5.33
N GLU A 241 18.82 10.47 5.05
CA GLU A 241 19.29 10.78 3.68
C GLU A 241 19.58 9.48 2.90
N ILE A 242 18.52 8.75 2.53
CA ILE A 242 18.62 7.40 1.97
C ILE A 242 18.51 7.43 0.45
N LEU A 243 17.41 7.99 -0.06
CA LEU A 243 17.05 7.88 -1.48
C LEU A 243 17.97 8.66 -2.42
N GLN A 244 18.67 9.65 -1.89
CA GLN A 244 19.70 10.39 -2.60
C GLN A 244 20.91 9.53 -2.97
N HIS A 245 21.07 8.37 -2.33
CA HIS A 245 22.26 7.52 -2.41
C HIS A 245 22.00 6.08 -2.80
N ALA A 246 20.78 5.59 -2.60
CA ALA A 246 20.39 4.22 -2.84
C ALA A 246 19.19 4.17 -3.80
N PRO A 247 19.26 3.38 -4.89
CA PRO A 247 18.11 3.13 -5.73
C PRO A 247 17.00 2.40 -4.96
N ILE A 248 15.76 2.84 -5.17
CA ILE A 248 14.57 2.22 -4.60
C ILE A 248 13.91 1.25 -5.59
N PHE A 249 13.51 0.09 -5.08
CA PHE A 249 12.71 -0.92 -5.76
C PHE A 249 11.43 -1.09 -4.97
N THR A 250 10.30 -0.83 -5.60
CA THR A 250 8.98 -0.80 -4.95
C THR A 250 8.07 -1.88 -5.51
N THR A 251 7.14 -2.39 -4.69
CA THR A 251 5.89 -3.01 -5.15
C THR A 251 4.72 -2.10 -4.82
N LEU A 252 3.53 -2.41 -5.35
CA LEU A 252 2.28 -1.77 -4.93
C LEU A 252 1.82 -2.39 -3.61
N GLY A 253 1.35 -1.55 -2.70
CA GLY A 253 0.45 -1.92 -1.61
C GLY A 253 -0.96 -1.40 -1.83
N ASN A 254 -1.87 -1.71 -0.92
CA ASN A 254 -3.28 -1.33 -1.07
C ASN A 254 -3.53 0.17 -0.92
N HIS A 255 -2.65 0.89 -0.25
CA HIS A 255 -2.65 2.35 -0.16
C HIS A 255 -1.90 3.05 -1.30
N ASP A 256 -1.28 2.30 -2.21
CA ASP A 256 -0.67 2.85 -3.43
C ASP A 256 -1.64 2.89 -4.63
N ILE A 257 -2.84 2.32 -4.48
CA ILE A 257 -3.87 2.19 -5.53
C ILE A 257 -5.05 3.11 -5.22
N MET A 258 -5.35 4.01 -6.15
CA MET A 258 -6.50 4.92 -6.04
C MET A 258 -7.77 4.25 -6.55
N GLY A 259 -8.89 4.47 -5.87
CA GLY A 259 -10.20 3.99 -6.32
C GLY A 259 -10.84 4.86 -7.41
N ARG A 260 -12.16 4.81 -7.48
CA ARG A 260 -12.95 5.48 -8.53
C ARG A 260 -12.86 7.00 -8.44
N ARG A 261 -12.60 7.65 -9.58
CA ARG A 261 -12.63 9.11 -9.72
C ARG A 261 -14.01 9.64 -10.10
N ASN A 262 -14.81 8.83 -10.79
CA ASN A 262 -16.12 9.23 -11.28
C ASN A 262 -17.23 8.98 -10.23
N ILE A 263 -17.11 9.67 -9.10
CA ILE A 263 -18.16 9.73 -8.06
C ILE A 263 -18.54 11.21 -7.93
N SER A 264 -19.79 11.52 -7.59
CA SER A 264 -20.23 12.92 -7.44
C SER A 264 -19.62 13.58 -6.21
N ASN A 265 -18.74 14.58 -6.42
CA ASN A 265 -18.07 15.41 -5.40
C ASN A 265 -17.41 14.67 -4.20
N PRO A 266 -16.68 13.54 -4.40
CA PRO A 266 -16.04 12.82 -3.31
C PRO A 266 -14.77 13.52 -2.84
N SER A 267 -14.52 13.47 -1.54
CA SER A 267 -13.16 13.63 -1.00
C SER A 267 -12.23 12.55 -1.56
N LEU A 268 -10.91 12.81 -1.55
CA LEU A 268 -9.93 11.78 -1.95
C LEU A 268 -10.03 10.51 -1.11
N GLN A 269 -10.41 10.63 0.17
CA GLN A 269 -10.62 9.48 1.03
C GLN A 269 -11.80 8.62 0.56
N GLU A 270 -12.90 9.25 0.13
CA GLU A 270 -14.06 8.53 -0.40
C GLU A 270 -13.75 7.84 -1.72
N GLN A 271 -12.99 8.49 -2.61
CA GLN A 271 -12.51 7.90 -3.86
C GLN A 271 -11.61 6.69 -3.59
N PHE A 272 -10.61 6.84 -2.71
CA PHE A 272 -9.74 5.73 -2.28
C PHE A 272 -10.55 4.54 -1.77
N SER A 273 -11.48 4.79 -0.85
CA SER A 273 -12.35 3.74 -0.31
C SER A 273 -13.33 3.17 -1.33
N ALA A 274 -13.48 3.77 -2.52
CA ALA A 274 -14.46 3.38 -3.53
C ALA A 274 -13.91 2.49 -4.64
N SER A 275 -12.69 1.97 -4.54
CA SER A 275 -12.17 0.98 -5.49
C SER A 275 -13.20 -0.13 -5.73
N ALA A 276 -13.42 -0.48 -6.99
CA ALA A 276 -14.31 -1.57 -7.39
C ALA A 276 -13.59 -2.51 -8.37
N PRO A 277 -13.95 -3.80 -8.47
CA PRO A 277 -13.34 -4.73 -9.42
C PRO A 277 -13.44 -4.25 -10.86
N ARG A 278 -12.47 -4.61 -11.71
CA ARG A 278 -12.49 -4.23 -13.14
C ARG A 278 -13.73 -4.77 -13.86
N THR A 279 -14.17 -5.98 -13.50
CA THR A 279 -15.40 -6.59 -14.04
C THR A 279 -16.65 -5.75 -13.78
N TYR A 280 -16.74 -5.08 -12.63
CA TYR A 280 -17.86 -4.17 -12.34
C TYR A 280 -17.83 -2.94 -13.25
N ALA A 281 -16.65 -2.35 -13.48
CA ALA A 281 -16.54 -1.25 -14.45
C ALA A 281 -16.85 -1.72 -15.89
N GLU A 282 -16.45 -2.93 -16.28
CA GLU A 282 -16.80 -3.50 -17.59
C GLU A 282 -18.31 -3.66 -17.78
N GLU A 283 -19.01 -4.11 -16.73
CA GLU A 283 -20.48 -4.18 -16.70
C GLU A 283 -21.10 -2.78 -16.85
N LEU A 284 -20.65 -1.81 -16.04
CA LEU A 284 -21.12 -0.42 -16.17
C LEU A 284 -20.87 0.16 -17.56
N TYR A 285 -19.70 -0.13 -18.17
CA TYR A 285 -19.38 0.32 -19.52
C TYR A 285 -20.35 -0.26 -20.53
N LYS A 286 -20.60 -1.57 -20.46
CA LYS A 286 -21.55 -2.26 -21.34
C LYS A 286 -22.95 -1.68 -21.21
N ASP A 287 -23.42 -1.42 -20.00
CA ASP A 287 -24.74 -0.88 -19.72
C ASP A 287 -24.88 0.60 -20.12
N SER A 288 -23.77 1.36 -20.12
CA SER A 288 -23.76 2.77 -20.53
C SER A 288 -24.06 2.98 -22.02
N GLY A 289 -23.88 1.95 -22.85
CA GLY A 289 -24.00 2.06 -24.31
C GLY A 289 -22.94 2.94 -25.00
N LEU A 290 -21.94 3.42 -24.25
CA LEU A 290 -20.85 4.23 -24.78
C LEU A 290 -20.03 3.46 -25.82
N GLN A 291 -19.56 4.18 -26.84
CA GLN A 291 -18.68 3.66 -27.90
C GLN A 291 -17.40 4.49 -27.90
N LEU A 292 -16.49 4.15 -26.99
CA LEU A 292 -15.18 4.78 -26.88
C LEU A 292 -14.14 3.96 -27.65
N ASP A 293 -13.08 4.62 -28.13
CA ASP A 293 -11.89 3.91 -28.59
C ASP A 293 -11.18 3.19 -27.43
N GLU A 294 -10.24 2.31 -27.73
CA GLU A 294 -9.57 1.48 -26.70
C GLU A 294 -8.87 2.30 -25.61
N GLN A 295 -8.28 3.44 -25.96
CA GLN A 295 -7.57 4.27 -24.98
C GLN A 295 -8.57 4.98 -24.05
N ALA A 296 -9.59 5.61 -24.62
CA ALA A 296 -10.64 6.28 -23.87
C ALA A 296 -11.47 5.29 -23.04
N LYS A 297 -11.67 4.06 -23.55
CA LYS A 297 -12.31 2.97 -22.81
C LYS A 297 -11.48 2.55 -21.60
N GLU A 298 -10.17 2.34 -21.76
CA GLU A 298 -9.31 1.98 -20.63
C GLU A 298 -9.27 3.07 -19.55
N GLU A 299 -9.20 4.34 -19.95
CA GLU A 299 -9.30 5.47 -19.02
C GLU A 299 -10.66 5.51 -18.32
N TRP A 300 -11.75 5.26 -19.05
CA TRP A 300 -13.09 5.16 -18.48
C TRP A 300 -13.18 4.02 -17.47
N LEU A 301 -12.66 2.83 -17.80
CA LEU A 301 -12.65 1.68 -16.88
C LEU A 301 -11.84 1.98 -15.62
N ALA A 302 -10.66 2.59 -15.76
CA ALA A 302 -9.83 2.99 -14.62
C ALA A 302 -10.56 4.00 -13.71
N ASN A 303 -11.23 5.01 -14.29
CA ASN A 303 -11.99 6.02 -13.55
C ASN A 303 -13.23 5.45 -12.84
N ASN A 304 -13.77 4.34 -13.32
CA ASN A 304 -14.93 3.64 -12.74
C ASN A 304 -14.56 2.35 -11.97
N SER A 305 -13.27 2.04 -11.81
CA SER A 305 -12.75 0.91 -11.02
C SER A 305 -11.66 1.37 -10.05
N PHE A 306 -10.40 1.34 -10.46
CA PHE A 306 -9.22 1.78 -9.73
C PHE A 306 -8.09 2.12 -10.71
N ASN A 307 -7.10 2.88 -10.26
CA ASN A 307 -5.93 3.26 -11.04
C ASN A 307 -4.66 3.34 -10.18
N THR A 308 -3.52 3.31 -10.85
CA THR A 308 -2.17 3.42 -10.27
C THR A 308 -1.45 4.67 -10.75
N ASP A 309 -2.18 5.66 -11.28
CA ASP A 309 -1.58 6.77 -12.05
C ASP A 309 -0.56 7.56 -11.23
N THR A 310 -0.84 7.82 -9.94
CA THR A 310 0.10 8.52 -9.07
C THR A 310 1.35 7.70 -8.82
N TYR A 311 1.21 6.41 -8.55
CA TYR A 311 2.34 5.50 -8.37
C TYR A 311 3.21 5.42 -9.63
N ASP A 312 2.59 5.21 -10.79
CA ASP A 312 3.26 5.14 -12.09
C ASP A 312 3.90 6.49 -12.48
N GLY A 313 3.29 7.60 -12.03
CA GLY A 313 3.83 8.94 -12.16
C GLY A 313 5.01 9.24 -11.23
N LEU A 314 5.24 8.43 -10.19
CA LEU A 314 6.33 8.60 -9.23
C LEU A 314 7.53 7.69 -9.55
N PHE A 315 7.26 6.43 -9.90
CA PHE A 315 8.28 5.38 -9.94
C PHE A 315 8.49 4.80 -11.34
N THR A 316 9.74 4.84 -11.82
CA THR A 316 10.20 3.99 -12.92
C THR A 316 10.63 2.64 -12.34
N LEU A 317 9.86 1.58 -12.61
CA LEU A 317 10.14 0.24 -12.06
C LEU A 317 11.23 -0.51 -12.85
N THR A 318 11.22 -0.41 -14.18
CA THR A 318 12.20 -1.06 -15.05
C THR A 318 12.63 -0.15 -16.20
N ALA A 319 13.75 -0.49 -16.86
CA ALA A 319 14.23 0.26 -18.02
C ALA A 319 13.26 0.23 -19.21
N GLN A 320 12.44 -0.82 -19.30
CA GLN A 320 11.35 -0.92 -20.26
C GLN A 320 10.08 -0.47 -19.56
N SER A 321 9.78 0.83 -19.64
CA SER A 321 8.56 1.39 -19.05
C SER A 321 7.34 0.66 -19.63
N THR A 322 6.81 -0.28 -18.85
CA THR A 322 5.54 -0.94 -19.07
C THR A 322 4.73 -0.68 -17.80
N ARG A 323 3.42 -0.42 -17.93
CA ARG A 323 2.50 -0.29 -16.77
C ARG A 323 2.26 -1.64 -16.07
N LYS A 324 3.28 -2.48 -15.98
CA LYS A 324 3.25 -3.77 -15.29
C LYS A 324 3.83 -3.58 -13.90
N HIS A 325 3.05 -3.95 -12.89
CA HIS A 325 3.41 -3.81 -11.48
C HIS A 325 4.06 -5.06 -10.87
N TYR A 326 4.44 -6.02 -11.72
CA TYR A 326 5.28 -7.15 -11.37
C TYR A 326 6.45 -7.23 -12.35
N TYR A 327 7.66 -7.43 -11.81
CA TYR A 327 8.90 -7.39 -12.58
C TYR A 327 10.03 -8.13 -11.86
N SER A 328 11.16 -8.31 -12.53
CA SER A 328 12.37 -8.90 -11.97
C SER A 328 13.59 -8.06 -12.33
N THR A 329 14.62 -8.11 -11.49
CA THR A 329 15.91 -7.46 -11.76
C THR A 329 17.04 -8.12 -10.98
N THR A 330 18.27 -8.01 -11.49
CA THR A 330 19.48 -8.47 -10.80
C THR A 330 20.36 -7.29 -10.41
N ILE A 331 20.69 -7.20 -9.12
CA ILE A 331 21.48 -6.13 -8.52
C ILE A 331 22.58 -6.78 -7.68
N GLY A 332 23.84 -6.66 -8.11
CA GLY A 332 24.95 -7.40 -7.51
C GLY A 332 24.70 -8.91 -7.51
N ASP A 333 24.67 -9.49 -6.32
CA ASP A 333 24.44 -10.92 -6.08
C ASP A 333 22.95 -11.29 -5.88
N VAL A 334 22.06 -10.30 -5.85
CA VAL A 334 20.63 -10.49 -5.61
C VAL A 334 19.87 -10.51 -6.94
N HIS A 335 19.08 -11.56 -7.17
CA HIS A 335 17.98 -11.49 -8.12
C HIS A 335 16.68 -11.29 -7.35
N LEU A 336 16.07 -10.13 -7.58
CA LEU A 336 14.83 -9.68 -6.97
C LEU A 336 13.67 -9.91 -7.94
N ILE A 337 12.67 -10.66 -7.48
CA ILE A 337 11.36 -10.78 -8.13
C ILE A 337 10.38 -9.93 -7.32
N VAL A 338 9.63 -9.07 -7.99
CA VAL A 338 8.59 -8.22 -7.40
C VAL A 338 7.23 -8.64 -7.92
N LEU A 339 6.32 -8.99 -7.01
CA LEU A 339 4.95 -9.42 -7.31
C LEU A 339 3.94 -8.35 -6.92
N CYS A 340 2.89 -8.24 -7.72
CA CYS A 340 1.68 -7.49 -7.40
C CYS A 340 0.68 -8.44 -6.72
N ALA A 341 0.84 -8.62 -5.41
CA ALA A 341 -0.10 -9.32 -4.55
C ALA A 341 -0.78 -8.31 -3.63
N VAL A 342 -1.83 -7.67 -4.14
CA VAL A 342 -2.54 -6.57 -3.46
C VAL A 342 -4.04 -6.80 -3.51
N ARG A 343 -4.72 -6.54 -2.39
CA ARG A 343 -6.18 -6.54 -2.28
C ARG A 343 -6.69 -5.16 -1.87
N ALA A 344 -7.94 -4.85 -2.18
CA ALA A 344 -8.56 -3.62 -1.73
C ALA A 344 -8.60 -3.55 -0.19
N TYR A 345 -8.13 -2.45 0.39
CA TYR A 345 -8.26 -2.23 1.83
C TYR A 345 -9.73 -2.03 2.21
N ARG A 346 -10.20 -2.81 3.18
CA ARG A 346 -11.51 -2.65 3.82
C ARG A 346 -11.38 -2.82 5.33
N PRO A 347 -12.21 -2.14 6.13
CA PRO A 347 -12.25 -2.36 7.58
C PRO A 347 -12.53 -3.85 7.92
N PRO A 348 -11.76 -4.46 8.85
CA PRO A 348 -12.02 -5.81 9.34
C PRO A 348 -13.12 -5.80 10.42
N THR A 349 -14.35 -5.42 10.06
CA THR A 349 -15.49 -5.33 10.99
C THR A 349 -16.70 -6.12 10.49
N LEU A 350 -17.51 -6.60 11.43
CA LEU A 350 -18.83 -7.20 11.17
C LEU A 350 -19.98 -6.23 11.49
N ASP A 351 -19.66 -4.97 11.79
CA ASP A 351 -20.64 -3.92 12.04
C ASP A 351 -21.49 -3.66 10.78
N PRO A 352 -22.81 -3.90 10.81
CA PRO A 352 -23.69 -3.72 9.66
C PRO A 352 -23.85 -2.25 9.24
N GLU A 353 -23.48 -1.31 10.11
CA GLU A 353 -23.54 0.13 9.83
C GLU A 353 -22.34 0.63 9.00
N GLN A 354 -21.39 -0.26 8.67
CA GLN A 354 -20.19 0.07 7.89
C GLN A 354 -19.95 -0.95 6.77
N SER A 355 -19.57 -0.46 5.59
CA SER A 355 -19.06 -1.37 4.55
C SER A 355 -17.71 -1.93 4.97
N SER A 356 -17.54 -3.24 4.85
CA SER A 356 -16.39 -3.95 5.40
C SER A 356 -15.81 -4.97 4.40
N ARG A 357 -14.86 -5.78 4.87
CA ARG A 357 -14.41 -6.97 4.12
C ARG A 357 -15.55 -7.96 3.89
N PHE A 358 -16.55 -7.99 4.76
CA PHE A 358 -17.51 -9.09 4.85
C PHE A 358 -18.92 -8.70 4.42
N ALA A 359 -19.27 -7.42 4.42
CA ALA A 359 -20.61 -6.98 4.05
C ALA A 359 -20.65 -5.54 3.54
N GLU A 360 -21.70 -5.24 2.78
CA GLU A 360 -22.10 -3.87 2.47
C GLU A 360 -22.83 -3.22 3.64
N GLN A 361 -22.72 -1.88 3.70
CA GLN A 361 -23.44 -1.10 4.70
C GLN A 361 -24.95 -1.23 4.49
N LYS A 362 -25.70 -1.44 5.56
CA LYS A 362 -27.16 -1.63 5.55
C LYS A 362 -27.91 -0.54 4.76
N ASP A 363 -27.56 0.73 4.97
CA ASP A 363 -28.20 1.86 4.29
C ASP A 363 -27.87 1.96 2.79
N ASN A 364 -26.88 1.21 2.31
CA ASN A 364 -26.46 1.20 0.91
C ASN A 364 -26.94 -0.05 0.15
N LEU A 365 -27.68 -0.96 0.78
CA LEU A 365 -28.11 -2.22 0.14
C LEU A 365 -28.90 -2.00 -1.15
N ASN A 366 -29.74 -0.96 -1.20
CA ASN A 366 -30.53 -0.62 -2.39
C ASN A 366 -29.80 0.29 -3.39
N ASN A 367 -28.53 0.62 -3.15
CA ASN A 367 -27.72 1.45 -4.03
C ASN A 367 -26.37 0.76 -4.32
N LYS A 368 -26.36 -0.04 -5.39
CA LYS A 368 -25.18 -0.80 -5.82
C LYS A 368 -23.97 0.09 -6.16
N ASP A 369 -24.18 1.33 -6.56
CA ASP A 369 -23.07 2.25 -6.87
C ASP A 369 -22.28 2.64 -5.60
N LYS A 370 -22.90 2.52 -4.43
CA LYS A 370 -22.27 2.75 -3.13
C LYS A 370 -21.61 1.50 -2.54
N TRP A 371 -21.77 0.34 -3.19
CA TRP A 371 -21.14 -0.89 -2.75
C TRP A 371 -19.62 -0.79 -2.83
N ARG A 372 -18.95 -1.50 -1.92
CA ARG A 372 -17.51 -1.53 -1.75
C ARG A 372 -16.89 -2.85 -2.16
N HIS A 373 -17.68 -3.86 -2.55
CA HIS A 373 -17.20 -5.07 -3.26
C HIS A 373 -16.20 -5.91 -2.46
N GLY A 374 -16.26 -5.86 -1.13
CA GLY A 374 -15.32 -6.56 -0.25
C GLY A 374 -13.86 -6.18 -0.51
N ALA A 375 -12.94 -7.06 -0.09
CA ALA A 375 -11.50 -6.96 -0.25
C ALA A 375 -11.03 -7.77 -1.46
N PHE A 376 -11.54 -7.44 -2.65
CA PHE A 376 -11.13 -8.08 -3.91
C PHE A 376 -9.65 -7.87 -4.22
N ILE A 377 -9.06 -8.76 -5.03
CA ILE A 377 -7.67 -8.68 -5.44
C ILE A 377 -7.56 -7.80 -6.70
N TYR A 378 -6.63 -6.85 -6.71
CA TYR A 378 -6.46 -5.93 -7.83
C TYR A 378 -5.86 -6.60 -9.08
N GLU A 379 -4.89 -7.50 -8.88
CA GLU A 379 -4.20 -8.24 -9.94
C GLU A 379 -4.27 -9.74 -9.68
N ALA A 380 -4.75 -10.52 -10.67
CA ALA A 380 -4.89 -11.95 -10.51
C ALA A 380 -3.52 -12.64 -10.36
N ILE A 381 -3.34 -13.42 -9.29
CA ILE A 381 -2.09 -14.16 -9.01
C ILE A 381 -2.27 -15.68 -8.90
N GLY A 382 -3.52 -16.16 -8.95
CA GLY A 382 -3.83 -17.58 -8.91
C GLY A 382 -3.34 -18.33 -10.15
N LYS A 383 -3.28 -19.67 -10.04
CA LYS A 383 -2.84 -20.55 -11.13
C LYS A 383 -3.55 -20.23 -12.45
N GLY A 384 -2.77 -20.03 -13.51
CA GLY A 384 -3.26 -19.70 -14.85
C GLY A 384 -3.39 -18.20 -15.14
N SER A 385 -3.22 -17.31 -14.15
CA SER A 385 -3.16 -15.87 -14.40
C SER A 385 -1.89 -15.48 -15.15
N ALA A 386 -1.91 -14.30 -15.79
CA ALA A 386 -0.75 -13.78 -16.51
C ALA A 386 0.47 -13.61 -15.58
N GLN A 387 0.27 -13.07 -14.38
CA GLN A 387 1.32 -12.92 -13.38
C GLN A 387 1.87 -14.29 -12.91
N TYR A 388 1.00 -15.27 -12.66
CA TYR A 388 1.42 -16.61 -12.24
C TYR A 388 2.28 -17.30 -13.33
N LEU A 389 1.83 -17.27 -14.58
CA LEU A 389 2.56 -17.86 -15.71
C LEU A 389 3.89 -17.15 -15.96
N TRP A 390 3.92 -15.81 -15.81
CA TRP A 390 5.15 -15.03 -15.86
C TRP A 390 6.11 -15.44 -14.73
N LEU A 391 5.62 -15.58 -13.49
CA LEU A 391 6.43 -16.00 -12.35
C LEU A 391 7.05 -17.38 -12.58
N GLN A 392 6.28 -18.35 -13.09
CA GLN A 392 6.83 -19.67 -13.43
C GLN A 392 7.99 -19.59 -14.44
N LYS A 393 7.85 -18.71 -15.44
CA LYS A 393 8.89 -18.46 -16.44
C LYS A 393 10.12 -17.80 -15.80
N GLU A 394 9.92 -16.79 -14.94
CA GLU A 394 11.01 -16.08 -14.28
C GLU A 394 11.79 -16.98 -13.30
N LEU A 395 11.10 -17.80 -12.50
CA LEU A 395 11.75 -18.77 -11.62
C LEU A 395 12.56 -19.84 -12.37
N SER A 396 12.31 -19.99 -13.67
CA SER A 396 13.07 -20.87 -14.56
C SER A 396 14.16 -20.13 -15.34
N SER A 397 14.32 -18.82 -15.14
CA SER A 397 15.28 -18.00 -15.88
C SER A 397 16.71 -18.26 -15.43
N THR A 398 17.67 -18.11 -16.36
CA THR A 398 19.10 -18.20 -16.05
C THR A 398 19.52 -17.17 -15.02
N ALA A 399 18.91 -15.97 -15.05
CA ALA A 399 19.22 -14.90 -14.10
C ALA A 399 18.84 -15.31 -12.67
N PHE A 400 17.64 -15.89 -12.49
CA PHE A 400 17.19 -16.40 -11.20
C PHE A 400 18.03 -17.60 -10.74
N GLN A 401 18.24 -18.60 -11.60
CA GLN A 401 18.93 -19.83 -11.24
C GLN A 401 20.40 -19.62 -10.86
N ASN A 402 21.07 -18.65 -11.48
CA ASN A 402 22.47 -18.33 -11.20
C ASN A 402 22.65 -17.32 -10.06
N ALA A 403 21.57 -16.72 -9.55
CA ALA A 403 21.67 -15.74 -8.49
C ALA A 403 22.06 -16.38 -7.16
N LYS A 404 23.04 -15.75 -6.48
CA LYS A 404 23.49 -16.18 -5.15
C LYS A 404 22.39 -15.97 -4.11
N TYR A 405 21.71 -14.82 -4.18
CA TYR A 405 20.54 -14.51 -3.36
C TYR A 405 19.28 -14.37 -4.24
N ARG A 406 18.26 -15.18 -3.96
CA ARG A 406 16.98 -15.24 -4.65
C ARG A 406 15.90 -14.70 -3.71
N VAL A 407 15.47 -13.46 -3.98
CA VAL A 407 14.55 -12.71 -3.13
C VAL A 407 13.26 -12.45 -3.88
N VAL A 408 12.13 -12.69 -3.23
CA VAL A 408 10.80 -12.31 -3.71
C VAL A 408 10.25 -11.24 -2.79
N MET A 409 9.74 -10.15 -3.37
CA MET A 409 9.07 -9.07 -2.65
C MET A 409 7.62 -8.94 -3.12
N LEU A 410 6.70 -8.82 -2.17
CA LEU A 410 5.28 -8.61 -2.38
C LEU A 410 4.71 -7.80 -1.22
N HIS A 411 3.54 -7.18 -1.36
CA HIS A 411 2.97 -6.42 -0.25
C HIS A 411 2.19 -7.30 0.72
N HIS A 412 1.25 -8.12 0.24
CA HIS A 412 0.42 -8.94 1.10
C HIS A 412 1.17 -10.16 1.66
N PRO A 413 1.20 -10.37 2.99
CA PRO A 413 1.90 -11.47 3.63
C PRO A 413 1.27 -12.83 3.31
N ILE A 414 2.11 -13.84 3.10
CA ILE A 414 1.67 -15.24 3.01
C ILE A 414 1.46 -15.80 4.42
N HIS A 415 2.41 -15.54 5.32
CA HIS A 415 2.33 -15.92 6.72
C HIS A 415 2.43 -14.68 7.59
N THR A 416 1.50 -14.49 8.52
CA THR A 416 1.59 -13.40 9.49
C THR A 416 0.63 -13.58 10.65
N VAL A 417 1.03 -13.08 11.81
CA VAL A 417 0.15 -12.96 12.99
C VAL A 417 -0.51 -11.58 13.09
N GLY A 418 -0.34 -10.67 12.12
CA GLY A 418 -0.77 -9.28 12.25
C GLY A 418 -2.29 -9.04 12.16
N ALA A 419 -2.77 -7.93 12.69
CA ALA A 419 -4.21 -7.64 12.79
C ALA A 419 -4.91 -7.40 11.43
N ASN A 420 -4.14 -7.11 10.39
CA ASN A 420 -4.69 -6.77 9.08
C ASN A 420 -4.86 -7.98 8.15
N ILE A 421 -4.48 -9.19 8.59
CA ILE A 421 -4.59 -10.42 7.80
C ILE A 421 -5.98 -11.06 7.91
N GLY A 422 -6.47 -11.63 6.81
CA GLY A 422 -7.82 -12.17 6.72
C GLY A 422 -8.79 -11.19 6.03
N PRO A 423 -9.80 -11.67 5.30
CA PRO A 423 -10.05 -13.07 4.93
C PRO A 423 -8.94 -13.63 4.02
N ALA A 424 -9.08 -14.89 3.57
CA ALA A 424 -8.15 -15.50 2.61
C ALA A 424 -7.91 -14.59 1.40
N PHE A 425 -6.68 -14.52 0.91
CA PHE A 425 -6.31 -13.77 -0.28
C PHE A 425 -6.84 -14.49 -1.53
N SER A 426 -8.13 -14.29 -1.77
CA SER A 426 -8.88 -14.77 -2.92
C SER A 426 -9.91 -13.73 -3.35
N ASN A 427 -10.47 -13.87 -4.56
CA ASN A 427 -11.53 -12.97 -5.00
C ASN A 427 -12.84 -13.33 -4.28
N PRO A 428 -13.57 -12.35 -3.72
CA PRO A 428 -14.79 -12.62 -2.99
C PRO A 428 -15.94 -13.02 -3.90
N PHE A 429 -16.84 -13.86 -3.37
CA PHE A 429 -18.17 -14.10 -3.89
C PHE A 429 -19.18 -13.26 -3.10
N LEU A 430 -20.06 -12.57 -3.83
CA LEU A 430 -21.16 -11.81 -3.26
C LEU A 430 -22.38 -12.72 -3.04
N TYR A 431 -22.93 -12.68 -1.84
CA TYR A 431 -24.18 -13.33 -1.45
C TYR A 431 -25.21 -12.26 -1.07
N VAL A 432 -26.27 -12.14 -1.87
CA VAL A 432 -27.37 -11.21 -1.62
C VAL A 432 -28.54 -11.97 -1.01
N LYS A 433 -28.99 -11.53 0.16
CA LYS A 433 -30.20 -12.06 0.82
C LYS A 433 -31.36 -11.13 0.54
N TYR A 434 -32.48 -11.71 0.09
CA TYR A 434 -33.72 -11.01 -0.15
C TYR A 434 -34.72 -11.28 0.98
N GLY A 435 -35.48 -10.26 1.38
CA GLY A 435 -36.61 -10.38 2.28
C GLY A 435 -37.87 -10.89 1.58
N GLU A 436 -38.93 -11.12 2.35
CA GLU A 436 -40.22 -11.63 1.83
C GLU A 436 -40.84 -10.72 0.76
N ASN A 437 -40.58 -9.42 0.84
CA ASN A 437 -41.08 -8.43 -0.12
C ASN A 437 -40.19 -8.25 -1.35
N GLY A 438 -39.09 -9.01 -1.48
CA GLY A 438 -38.12 -8.88 -2.56
C GLY A 438 -37.05 -7.80 -2.35
N ASP A 439 -37.07 -7.08 -1.24
CA ASP A 439 -36.03 -6.10 -0.87
C ASP A 439 -34.72 -6.79 -0.48
N ILE A 440 -33.57 -6.14 -0.75
CA ILE A 440 -32.26 -6.64 -0.29
C ILE A 440 -32.14 -6.36 1.21
N VAL A 441 -31.94 -7.42 2.00
CA VAL A 441 -31.76 -7.34 3.46
C VAL A 441 -30.34 -7.61 3.92
N ALA A 442 -29.49 -8.19 3.06
CA ALA A 442 -28.04 -8.31 3.28
C ALA A 442 -27.28 -8.50 1.95
N ALA A 443 -26.04 -8.03 1.90
CA ALA A 443 -25.10 -8.26 0.81
C ALA A 443 -23.72 -8.57 1.42
N ASN A 444 -23.37 -9.85 1.48
CA ASN A 444 -22.21 -10.37 2.20
C ASN A 444 -21.15 -10.93 1.24
N TYR A 445 -19.90 -10.91 1.65
CA TYR A 445 -18.76 -11.42 0.90
C TYR A 445 -18.17 -12.64 1.57
N GLU A 446 -18.04 -13.73 0.82
CA GLU A 446 -17.26 -14.90 1.23
C GLU A 446 -16.04 -15.07 0.35
N TYR A 447 -14.99 -15.64 0.94
CA TYR A 447 -13.68 -15.74 0.31
C TYR A 447 -13.31 -17.21 0.20
N PRO A 448 -13.04 -17.72 -1.02
CA PRO A 448 -12.51 -19.05 -1.20
C PRO A 448 -11.29 -19.30 -0.31
N PHE A 449 -11.32 -20.43 0.39
CA PHE A 449 -10.21 -20.96 1.16
C PHE A 449 -9.86 -22.36 0.61
N PRO A 450 -8.58 -22.77 0.59
CA PRO A 450 -7.38 -22.02 0.99
C PRO A 450 -6.98 -20.85 0.06
N ASP A 451 -6.14 -19.97 0.60
CA ASP A 451 -5.61 -18.75 -0.02
C ASP A 451 -4.81 -19.02 -1.32
N TYR A 452 -4.87 -18.13 -2.32
CA TYR A 452 -4.13 -18.27 -3.58
C TYR A 452 -2.60 -18.17 -3.40
N LEU A 453 -2.12 -17.33 -2.49
CA LEU A 453 -0.71 -17.23 -2.15
C LEU A 453 -0.21 -18.52 -1.52
N LEU A 454 -0.97 -19.09 -0.57
CA LEU A 454 -0.65 -20.35 0.08
C LEU A 454 -0.65 -21.53 -0.90
N THR A 455 -1.66 -21.63 -1.76
CA THR A 455 -1.85 -22.83 -2.61
C THR A 455 -1.13 -22.79 -3.94
N HIS A 456 -0.95 -21.61 -4.53
CA HIS A 456 -0.39 -21.48 -5.87
C HIS A 456 1.01 -20.89 -5.83
N VAL A 457 1.22 -19.80 -5.10
CA VAL A 457 2.48 -19.04 -5.16
C VAL A 457 3.56 -19.67 -4.29
N GLN A 458 3.29 -19.88 -3.01
CA GLN A 458 4.26 -20.40 -2.04
C GLN A 458 4.94 -21.71 -2.52
N PRO A 459 4.21 -22.73 -3.00
CA PRO A 459 4.84 -23.96 -3.50
C PRO A 459 5.80 -23.72 -4.67
N LEU A 460 5.51 -22.75 -5.55
CA LEU A 460 6.43 -22.38 -6.63
C LEU A 460 7.70 -21.73 -6.10
N LEU A 461 7.58 -20.81 -5.13
CA LEU A 461 8.72 -20.10 -4.55
C LEU A 461 9.66 -21.09 -3.84
N GLU A 462 9.09 -21.92 -2.97
CA GLU A 462 9.84 -22.92 -2.20
C GLU A 462 10.53 -23.94 -3.13
N SER A 463 9.78 -24.52 -4.09
CA SER A 463 10.34 -25.53 -5.01
C SER A 463 11.38 -24.97 -5.99
N SER A 464 11.42 -23.65 -6.18
CA SER A 464 12.43 -22.96 -6.99
C SER A 464 13.64 -22.50 -6.16
N GLY A 465 13.62 -22.70 -4.84
CA GLY A 465 14.71 -22.34 -3.94
C GLY A 465 14.83 -20.83 -3.70
N VAL A 466 13.70 -20.11 -3.64
CA VAL A 466 13.67 -18.75 -3.08
C VAL A 466 14.14 -18.80 -1.63
N GLN A 467 15.02 -17.89 -1.22
CA GLN A 467 15.60 -17.89 0.14
C GLN A 467 14.90 -16.88 1.05
N LEU A 468 14.41 -15.78 0.49
CA LEU A 468 13.71 -14.72 1.22
C LEU A 468 12.46 -14.31 0.46
N VAL A 469 11.33 -14.34 1.15
CA VAL A 469 10.07 -13.72 0.77
C VAL A 469 9.84 -12.57 1.73
N TYR A 470 9.92 -11.34 1.23
CA TYR A 470 9.83 -10.11 2.02
C TYR A 470 8.53 -9.36 1.71
N TYR A 471 7.82 -8.94 2.76
CA TYR A 471 6.53 -8.26 2.64
C TYR A 471 6.20 -7.30 3.79
N GLY A 472 5.04 -6.65 3.68
CA GLY A 472 4.52 -5.65 4.60
C GLY A 472 3.07 -5.93 5.05
N HIS A 473 2.22 -4.90 5.02
CA HIS A 473 0.75 -4.89 5.16
C HIS A 473 0.16 -4.88 6.58
N SER A 474 0.76 -5.58 7.54
CA SER A 474 0.14 -5.82 8.86
C SER A 474 0.72 -5.00 9.99
N HIS A 475 1.71 -4.16 9.71
CA HIS A 475 2.32 -3.21 10.63
C HIS A 475 2.93 -3.87 11.86
N ILE A 476 3.63 -4.98 11.63
CA ILE A 476 4.35 -5.73 12.65
C ILE A 476 5.71 -6.18 12.11
N TRP A 477 6.57 -6.62 13.00
CA TRP A 477 7.68 -7.48 12.64
C TRP A 477 7.33 -8.92 13.01
N ASN A 478 7.54 -9.88 12.13
CA ASN A 478 7.50 -11.31 12.43
C ASN A 478 8.29 -12.10 11.39
N ARG A 479 8.65 -13.35 11.73
CA ARG A 479 9.41 -14.22 10.83
C ARG A 479 8.86 -15.63 10.85
N PHE A 480 8.87 -16.27 9.69
CA PHE A 480 8.55 -17.68 9.52
C PHE A 480 9.58 -18.35 8.60
N GLN A 481 9.60 -19.68 8.58
CA GLN A 481 10.50 -20.43 7.72
C GLN A 481 9.88 -21.78 7.33
N GLN A 482 9.92 -22.08 6.03
CA GLN A 482 9.62 -23.41 5.49
C GLN A 482 10.84 -23.89 4.70
N GLY A 483 11.46 -24.99 5.14
CA GLY A 483 12.71 -25.47 4.54
C GLY A 483 13.80 -24.38 4.52
N SER A 484 14.28 -24.02 3.32
CA SER A 484 15.27 -22.94 3.12
C SER A 484 14.67 -21.55 2.92
N THR A 485 13.35 -21.43 2.78
CA THR A 485 12.68 -20.17 2.47
C THR A 485 12.27 -19.47 3.75
N ASN A 486 12.78 -18.26 3.94
CA ASN A 486 12.40 -17.38 5.05
C ASN A 486 11.30 -16.43 4.58
N TYR A 487 10.31 -16.21 5.44
CA TYR A 487 9.25 -15.24 5.24
C TYR A 487 9.38 -14.16 6.31
N LEU A 488 9.47 -12.90 5.90
CA LEU A 488 9.74 -11.79 6.81
C LEU A 488 8.76 -10.66 6.56
N GLU A 489 8.00 -10.30 7.59
CA GLU A 489 7.37 -8.99 7.70
C GLU A 489 8.25 -8.07 8.54
N SER A 490 8.57 -6.88 8.03
CA SER A 490 9.33 -5.86 8.76
C SER A 490 8.66 -4.50 8.62
N SER A 491 7.36 -4.45 8.90
CA SER A 491 6.46 -3.32 8.64
C SER A 491 6.08 -2.50 9.89
N ASN A 492 6.58 -2.87 11.09
CA ASN A 492 6.45 -2.03 12.30
C ASN A 492 7.36 -0.78 12.21
N VAL A 493 7.20 0.01 11.17
CA VAL A 493 8.03 1.20 10.88
C VAL A 493 7.37 2.42 11.50
N GLY A 494 6.09 2.63 11.20
CA GLY A 494 5.37 3.85 11.52
C GLY A 494 4.43 3.77 12.73
N ASN A 495 3.75 2.63 12.87
CA ASN A 495 2.82 2.29 13.95
C ASN A 495 2.59 0.76 13.92
N THR A 496 1.64 0.28 14.73
CA THR A 496 1.09 -1.07 14.64
C THR A 496 -0.43 -1.08 14.81
N PHE A 497 -1.08 -2.08 14.21
CA PHE A 497 -2.48 -2.40 14.47
C PHE A 497 -2.65 -3.61 15.40
N GLY A 498 -1.56 -4.22 15.86
CA GLY A 498 -1.58 -5.38 16.75
C GLY A 498 -1.26 -6.70 16.05
N ALA A 499 -0.91 -7.71 16.85
CA ALA A 499 -0.93 -9.10 16.45
C ALA A 499 -2.22 -9.78 16.94
N PHE A 500 -2.80 -10.67 16.15
CA PHE A 500 -3.84 -11.61 16.56
C PHE A 500 -3.21 -12.79 17.28
N SER A 501 -2.94 -12.65 18.57
CA SER A 501 -2.28 -13.67 19.36
C SER A 501 -2.93 -13.77 20.74
N LYS A 502 -2.75 -14.92 21.40
CA LYS A 502 -3.39 -15.16 22.72
C LYS A 502 -2.87 -14.17 23.77
N ASP A 503 -1.59 -13.83 23.71
CA ASP A 503 -0.90 -12.90 24.60
C ASP A 503 -1.30 -11.43 24.37
N SER A 504 -1.64 -11.03 23.14
CA SER A 504 -2.13 -9.67 22.87
C SER A 504 -3.60 -9.47 23.25
N GLY A 505 -4.36 -10.56 23.41
CA GLY A 505 -5.80 -10.56 23.62
C GLY A 505 -6.63 -10.17 22.38
N LYS A 506 -5.99 -9.71 21.29
CA LYS A 506 -6.65 -9.34 20.05
C LYS A 506 -7.02 -10.59 19.25
N LYS A 507 -8.25 -10.62 18.76
CA LYS A 507 -8.82 -11.73 17.99
C LYS A 507 -9.23 -11.26 16.62
N ARG A 508 -9.11 -12.14 15.63
CA ARG A 508 -9.71 -11.90 14.33
C ARG A 508 -11.24 -11.93 14.41
N PRO A 509 -11.96 -11.06 13.69
CA PRO A 509 -13.40 -11.22 13.51
C PRO A 509 -13.69 -12.58 12.85
N LEU A 510 -14.48 -13.42 13.50
CA LEU A 510 -14.86 -14.73 12.98
C LEU A 510 -16.05 -14.58 12.04
N THR A 511 -15.93 -15.21 10.87
CA THR A 511 -17.08 -15.63 10.07
C THR A 511 -17.20 -17.15 10.17
N ASP A 512 -18.33 -17.71 9.77
CA ASP A 512 -18.59 -19.17 9.84
C ASP A 512 -17.55 -20.03 9.07
N LYS A 513 -16.64 -19.42 8.31
CA LYS A 513 -15.62 -20.08 7.48
C LYS A 513 -14.18 -19.66 7.79
N LEU A 514 -13.96 -18.84 8.82
CA LEU A 514 -12.64 -18.38 9.22
C LEU A 514 -12.24 -19.04 10.54
N ASP A 515 -11.49 -20.13 10.43
CA ASP A 515 -11.27 -21.03 11.58
C ASP A 515 -10.12 -20.58 12.52
N ALA A 516 -9.25 -19.68 12.05
CA ALA A 516 -8.11 -19.17 12.82
C ALA A 516 -8.42 -17.84 13.52
N VAL A 517 -8.80 -17.92 14.80
CA VAL A 517 -9.01 -16.77 15.70
C VAL A 517 -7.70 -16.03 16.00
N PHE A 518 -6.61 -16.79 16.09
CA PHE A 518 -5.28 -16.38 16.53
C PHE A 518 -4.20 -17.02 15.65
N GLY A 519 -3.01 -16.44 15.68
CA GLY A 519 -1.84 -16.95 14.97
C GLY A 519 -1.89 -16.67 13.47
N ASP A 520 -1.05 -17.40 12.74
CA ASP A 520 -1.04 -17.38 11.29
C ASP A 520 -2.27 -18.11 10.73
N PRO A 521 -3.10 -17.47 9.88
CA PRO A 521 -4.27 -18.13 9.34
C PRO A 521 -3.97 -19.24 8.35
N ASN A 522 -2.73 -19.28 7.85
CA ASN A 522 -2.26 -20.33 6.97
C ASN A 522 -1.52 -21.45 7.72
N GLY A 523 -1.56 -21.43 9.06
CA GLY A 523 -1.18 -22.55 9.93
C GLY A 523 0.31 -22.67 10.25
N MET A 524 1.13 -21.66 9.95
CA MET A 524 2.57 -21.68 10.26
C MET A 524 2.86 -21.04 11.61
N GLU A 525 3.72 -21.67 12.41
CA GLU A 525 4.16 -21.10 13.68
C GLU A 525 5.24 -20.01 13.46
N PRO A 526 5.09 -18.82 14.07
CA PRO A 526 6.08 -17.76 13.95
C PRO A 526 7.34 -18.07 14.76
N ILE A 527 8.48 -17.58 14.28
CA ILE A 527 9.80 -17.82 14.88
C ILE A 527 10.14 -16.68 15.84
N ALA A 528 10.55 -17.04 17.05
CA ALA A 528 11.07 -16.08 18.03
C ALA A 528 12.35 -15.40 17.52
N PRO A 529 12.57 -14.12 17.85
CA PRO A 529 13.84 -13.46 17.56
C PRO A 529 15.04 -14.26 18.08
N THR A 530 16.14 -14.32 17.31
CA THR A 530 17.33 -15.08 17.70
C THR A 530 18.14 -14.41 18.81
N MET A 531 17.97 -13.10 19.03
CA MET A 531 18.70 -12.32 20.04
C MET A 531 17.77 -11.32 20.74
N PRO A 532 16.69 -11.78 21.41
CA PRO A 532 15.75 -10.87 22.05
C PRO A 532 16.48 -9.99 23.06
N ASN A 533 16.21 -8.69 23.01
CA ASN A 533 16.97 -7.71 23.76
C ASN A 533 16.02 -6.84 24.59
N LYS A 534 16.02 -7.05 25.91
CA LYS A 534 15.17 -6.25 26.82
C LYS A 534 15.46 -4.76 26.71
N SER A 535 16.71 -4.36 26.44
CA SER A 535 17.08 -2.96 26.24
C SER A 535 16.56 -2.38 24.92
N SER A 536 16.24 -3.21 23.92
CA SER A 536 15.53 -2.77 22.71
C SER A 536 14.01 -2.73 22.90
N GLY A 537 13.51 -3.21 24.04
CA GLY A 537 12.09 -3.41 24.32
C GLY A 537 11.51 -4.71 23.74
N VAL A 538 12.33 -5.54 23.06
CA VAL A 538 11.88 -6.82 22.52
C VAL A 538 12.12 -7.94 23.53
N THR A 539 11.04 -8.56 24.00
CA THR A 539 11.04 -9.48 25.16
C THR A 539 10.99 -10.97 24.78
N GLY A 540 11.09 -11.30 23.49
CA GLY A 540 11.14 -12.70 23.00
C GLY A 540 9.82 -13.24 22.45
N THR A 541 8.75 -12.43 22.41
CA THR A 541 7.56 -12.74 21.60
C THR A 541 7.96 -12.91 20.13
N PRO A 542 7.32 -13.83 19.38
CA PRO A 542 7.67 -14.13 17.99
C PRO A 542 7.19 -13.07 16.99
N TYR A 543 6.95 -11.87 17.49
CA TYR A 543 6.59 -10.69 16.73
C TYR A 543 6.93 -9.42 17.53
N VAL A 544 7.04 -8.28 16.84
CA VAL A 544 7.05 -6.93 17.43
C VAL A 544 5.85 -6.18 16.90
N SER A 545 5.04 -5.66 17.82
CA SER A 545 3.85 -4.87 17.55
C SER A 545 3.79 -3.75 18.59
N SER A 546 4.41 -2.61 18.30
CA SER A 546 4.48 -1.48 19.23
C SER A 546 4.31 -0.13 18.54
N ASN A 547 3.69 0.82 19.24
CA ASN A 547 3.59 2.24 18.85
C ASN A 547 4.64 3.11 19.54
N THR A 548 5.57 2.50 20.28
CA THR A 548 6.72 3.19 20.89
C THR A 548 8.05 2.63 20.38
N LEU A 549 8.09 1.33 20.05
CA LEU A 549 9.21 0.69 19.38
C LEU A 549 8.99 0.69 17.88
N THR A 550 10.02 1.01 17.11
CA THR A 550 10.02 0.86 15.66
C THR A 550 11.10 -0.11 15.21
N VAL A 551 10.88 -0.80 14.10
CA VAL A 551 11.72 -1.88 13.57
C VAL A 551 12.16 -1.61 12.15
N PHE A 552 13.40 -1.95 11.82
CA PHE A 552 13.88 -2.03 10.43
C PHE A 552 14.78 -3.25 10.25
N SER A 553 14.89 -3.72 9.00
CA SER A 553 15.72 -4.87 8.66
C SER A 553 16.69 -4.54 7.53
N ILE A 554 17.91 -5.08 7.61
CA ILE A 554 18.96 -4.90 6.60
C ILE A 554 19.36 -6.27 6.08
N LEU A 555 19.34 -6.45 4.76
CA LEU A 555 20.01 -7.55 4.07
C LEU A 555 21.46 -7.14 3.77
N ASP A 556 22.42 -7.83 4.38
CA ASP A 556 23.84 -7.72 4.07
C ASP A 556 24.25 -8.90 3.17
N THR A 557 24.53 -8.62 1.90
CA THR A 557 24.88 -9.67 0.92
C THR A 557 26.32 -10.17 1.06
N GLY A 558 27.19 -9.42 1.75
CA GLY A 558 28.55 -9.83 2.07
C GLY A 558 28.55 -10.94 3.12
N ALA A 559 27.76 -10.76 4.18
CA ALA A 559 27.55 -11.77 5.22
C ALA A 559 26.49 -12.83 4.84
N GLY A 560 25.61 -12.51 3.89
CA GLY A 560 24.46 -13.35 3.54
C GLY A 560 23.43 -13.40 4.65
N THR A 561 23.28 -12.31 5.41
CA THR A 561 22.41 -12.23 6.59
C THR A 561 21.32 -11.20 6.41
N VAL A 562 20.17 -11.44 7.03
CA VAL A 562 19.17 -10.42 7.30
C VAL A 562 19.19 -10.16 8.80
N SER A 563 19.38 -8.90 9.18
CA SER A 563 19.46 -8.47 10.59
C SER A 563 18.38 -7.44 10.87
N SER A 564 17.63 -7.62 11.95
CA SER A 564 16.55 -6.71 12.37
C SER A 564 16.92 -5.94 13.63
N TYR A 565 16.59 -4.66 13.65
CA TYR A 565 16.92 -3.71 14.71
C TYR A 565 15.66 -3.06 15.25
N ALA A 566 15.65 -2.79 16.56
CA ALA A 566 14.57 -2.08 17.23
C ALA A 566 15.12 -0.99 18.15
N PHE A 567 14.35 0.06 18.35
CA PHE A 567 14.62 1.10 19.36
C PHE A 567 13.33 1.79 19.80
N ASN A 568 13.39 2.45 20.97
CA ASN A 568 12.30 3.25 21.50
C ASN A 568 12.33 4.66 20.91
N THR A 569 11.28 5.03 20.19
CA THR A 569 11.16 6.34 19.54
C THR A 569 10.89 7.50 20.50
N LEU A 570 10.45 7.22 21.73
CA LEU A 570 10.20 8.24 22.75
C LEU A 570 11.48 8.70 23.47
N ASP A 571 12.57 7.93 23.36
CA ASP A 571 13.84 8.23 23.99
C ASP A 571 14.87 8.68 22.94
N GLN A 572 15.22 9.97 22.96
CA GLN A 572 16.20 10.58 22.06
C GLN A 572 17.60 9.94 22.16
N HIS A 573 17.91 9.27 23.26
CA HIS A 573 19.19 8.60 23.49
C HIS A 573 19.12 7.10 23.19
N SER A 574 17.93 6.57 22.89
CA SER A 574 17.77 5.16 22.52
C SER A 574 18.57 4.86 21.27
N LYS A 575 19.48 3.91 21.38
CA LYS A 575 20.24 3.39 20.24
C LYS A 575 19.49 2.23 19.59
N PRO A 576 19.56 2.08 18.26
CA PRO A 576 19.13 0.86 17.60
C PRO A 576 19.91 -0.34 18.09
N LEU A 577 19.19 -1.38 18.48
CA LEU A 577 19.76 -2.63 18.96
C LEU A 577 19.28 -3.77 18.06
N LYS A 578 20.23 -4.55 17.56
CA LYS A 578 19.93 -5.78 16.82
C LYS A 578 19.22 -6.76 17.75
N PHE A 579 18.12 -7.35 17.30
CA PHE A 579 17.33 -8.32 18.08
C PHE A 579 17.00 -9.62 17.34
N ASP A 580 17.14 -9.65 16.02
CA ASP A 580 17.06 -10.87 15.21
C ASP A 580 18.12 -10.86 14.12
N GLU A 581 18.58 -12.04 13.74
CA GLU A 581 19.45 -12.28 12.60
C GLU A 581 19.31 -13.72 12.11
N PHE A 582 19.27 -13.88 10.79
CA PHE A 582 19.29 -15.19 10.14
C PHE A 582 20.07 -15.14 8.83
N HIS A 583 20.59 -16.30 8.42
CA HIS A 583 21.33 -16.45 7.16
C HIS A 583 20.43 -16.90 6.02
N LEU A 584 20.66 -16.35 4.83
CA LEU A 584 20.11 -16.88 3.59
C LEU A 584 20.95 -18.09 3.17
N SER A 585 20.34 -19.28 3.13
CA SER A 585 21.06 -20.52 2.82
C SER A 585 21.61 -20.51 1.39
N LEU A 586 22.92 -20.67 1.22
CA LEU A 586 23.59 -20.69 -0.08
C LEU A 586 23.40 -22.00 -0.87
N GLN A 587 22.41 -22.84 -0.53
CA GLN A 587 22.16 -24.06 -1.30
C GLN A 587 21.83 -23.69 -2.76
N LEU A 588 22.75 -24.04 -3.66
CA LEU A 588 22.51 -24.07 -5.09
C LEU A 588 21.25 -24.92 -5.32
N ALA A 589 20.32 -24.42 -6.13
CA ALA A 589 19.14 -25.19 -6.48
C ALA A 589 19.58 -26.61 -6.91
N PRO A 590 18.91 -27.69 -6.45
CA PRO A 590 19.22 -29.01 -6.96
C PRO A 590 19.15 -28.95 -8.48
N LYS A 591 20.19 -29.40 -9.18
CA LYS A 591 20.18 -29.53 -10.64
C LYS A 591 18.90 -30.29 -10.99
N ARG A 592 17.90 -29.61 -11.55
CA ARG A 592 16.75 -30.29 -12.13
C ARG A 592 17.31 -31.17 -13.23
N THR A 593 17.33 -32.48 -13.00
CA THR A 593 17.30 -33.45 -14.10
C THR A 593 16.11 -33.04 -14.96
N GLN A 594 16.35 -32.87 -16.26
CA GLN A 594 15.30 -32.54 -17.21
C GLN A 594 14.07 -33.43 -16.93
N PRO A 595 12.84 -32.88 -16.91
CA PRO A 595 11.67 -33.73 -16.90
C PRO A 595 11.77 -34.67 -18.11
N PRO A 596 11.38 -35.95 -17.99
CA PRO A 596 11.36 -36.85 -19.14
C PRO A 596 10.58 -36.13 -20.23
N ALA A 597 11.20 -36.03 -21.42
CA ALA A 597 10.56 -35.43 -22.58
C ALA A 597 9.14 -35.97 -22.67
N MET A 598 8.15 -35.09 -22.52
CA MET A 598 6.79 -35.41 -22.97
C MET A 598 6.96 -35.86 -24.41
N GLN A 599 6.81 -37.18 -24.64
CA GLN A 599 6.76 -37.73 -25.97
C GLN A 599 5.63 -36.98 -26.67
N ALA A 600 6.02 -36.10 -27.58
CA ALA A 600 5.10 -35.52 -28.53
C ALA A 600 4.46 -36.71 -29.25
N THR A 601 3.21 -37.01 -28.93
CA THR A 601 2.37 -37.86 -29.74
C THR A 601 2.32 -37.21 -31.11
N ARG A 602 3.05 -37.80 -32.06
CA ARG A 602 3.05 -37.41 -33.46
C ARG A 602 1.60 -37.42 -33.96
N PRO A 603 1.17 -36.42 -34.75
CA PRO A 603 -0.05 -36.54 -35.53
C PRO A 603 0.08 -37.73 -36.47
N VAL A 604 -0.89 -38.62 -36.45
CA VAL A 604 -1.01 -39.72 -37.41
C VAL A 604 -1.23 -39.10 -38.79
N ALA A 605 -0.16 -39.09 -39.59
CA ALA A 605 -0.24 -38.80 -41.01
C ALA A 605 -0.89 -40.00 -41.70
N VAL A 606 -2.16 -39.85 -42.10
CA VAL A 606 -2.81 -40.77 -43.03
C VAL A 606 -2.37 -40.37 -44.44
N THR A 607 -1.57 -41.22 -45.08
CA THR A 607 -1.32 -41.19 -46.53
C THR A 607 -1.33 -42.64 -47.05
N PRO A 608 -1.67 -42.84 -48.33
CA PRO A 608 -2.55 -43.91 -48.76
C PRO A 608 -1.78 -45.17 -49.16
N ALA A 609 -2.41 -46.34 -48.97
CA ALA A 609 -1.90 -47.60 -49.47
C ALA A 609 -1.99 -47.67 -51.00
N ALA A 610 -0.87 -48.00 -51.65
CA ALA A 610 -0.80 -48.38 -53.06
C ALA A 610 -1.05 -49.90 -53.23
N PRO A 611 -1.57 -50.35 -54.38
CA PRO A 611 -2.31 -51.61 -54.50
C PRO A 611 -1.44 -52.80 -54.94
N LYS A 612 -1.89 -54.02 -54.62
CA LYS A 612 -1.49 -55.25 -55.31
C LYS A 612 -2.62 -55.68 -56.26
N ALA A 613 -2.22 -55.98 -57.50
CA ALA A 613 -3.00 -56.60 -58.58
C ALA A 613 -3.58 -57.96 -58.16
N ALA A 614 -4.59 -58.57 -58.78
CA ALA A 614 -5.31 -58.39 -60.04
C ALA A 614 -6.69 -59.06 -59.89
N VAL A 615 -7.64 -58.74 -60.79
CA VAL A 615 -8.55 -59.65 -61.53
C VAL A 615 -9.75 -58.81 -62.03
N VAL A 616 -9.85 -58.73 -63.36
CA VAL A 616 -10.96 -58.25 -64.22
C VAL A 616 -11.94 -59.44 -64.39
N PRO A 617 -13.29 -59.33 -64.55
CA PRO A 617 -14.07 -58.40 -65.40
C PRO A 617 -15.32 -57.84 -64.65
N ASP A 618 -16.24 -57.01 -65.16
CA ASP A 618 -16.64 -56.54 -66.48
C ASP A 618 -17.42 -55.21 -66.31
N ARG A 619 -17.56 -54.46 -67.41
CA ARG A 619 -18.38 -53.23 -67.63
C ARG A 619 -19.92 -53.53 -67.52
N PRO A 620 -20.87 -52.56 -67.66
CA PRO A 620 -20.76 -51.08 -67.80
C PRO A 620 -21.88 -50.23 -67.11
N THR A 621 -21.77 -48.90 -67.31
CA THR A 621 -22.81 -47.89 -67.65
C THR A 621 -23.64 -47.13 -66.59
N GLN A 622 -23.55 -45.78 -66.72
CA GLN A 622 -24.61 -44.73 -66.64
C GLN A 622 -25.27 -44.47 -65.27
N SER A 623 -25.83 -43.31 -64.89
CA SER A 623 -25.91 -41.91 -65.33
C SER A 623 -26.81 -41.19 -64.27
N ALA A 624 -26.70 -39.86 -64.14
CA ALA A 624 -27.73 -38.90 -63.66
C ALA A 624 -28.18 -38.82 -62.16
N VAL A 625 -27.76 -37.75 -61.46
CA VAL A 625 -28.51 -36.56 -60.94
C VAL A 625 -30.07 -36.64 -60.85
N PRO A 626 -30.83 -35.90 -59.98
CA PRO A 626 -30.77 -35.54 -58.54
C PRO A 626 -32.16 -35.64 -57.80
N THR A 627 -32.37 -34.84 -56.72
CA THR A 627 -33.62 -34.49 -55.93
C THR A 627 -33.93 -35.41 -54.74
N SER A 628 -34.48 -35.02 -53.59
CA SER A 628 -35.00 -33.77 -52.97
C SER A 628 -35.39 -34.08 -51.51
N HIS A 629 -35.64 -33.02 -50.72
CA HIS A 629 -36.59 -32.89 -49.60
C HIS A 629 -36.12 -32.75 -48.13
N GLU A 630 -36.78 -31.75 -47.54
CA GLU A 630 -36.80 -31.19 -46.19
C GLU A 630 -37.32 -32.16 -45.11
N ARG A 631 -36.89 -31.94 -43.85
CA ARG A 631 -37.75 -31.44 -42.75
C ARG A 631 -37.00 -31.37 -41.42
N GLU A 632 -37.17 -30.25 -40.73
CA GLU A 632 -36.86 -30.05 -39.31
C GLU A 632 -37.85 -30.79 -38.39
N MET A 633 -37.41 -31.20 -37.19
CA MET A 633 -38.15 -30.99 -35.92
C MET A 633 -37.26 -31.21 -34.67
N LYS A 634 -37.61 -30.46 -33.62
CA LYS A 634 -36.95 -30.20 -32.32
C LYS A 634 -37.06 -31.33 -31.27
N PRO A 635 -36.36 -31.22 -30.10
CA PRO A 635 -36.10 -32.32 -29.16
C PRO A 635 -37.11 -32.42 -27.99
N GLN A 636 -37.22 -33.61 -27.40
CA GLN A 636 -37.97 -33.91 -26.17
C GLN A 636 -37.05 -34.21 -24.98
N SER A 637 -37.47 -33.73 -23.81
CA SER A 637 -36.92 -33.96 -22.47
C SER A 637 -37.56 -35.18 -21.78
N ILE A 638 -36.82 -35.88 -20.91
CA ILE A 638 -37.37 -36.86 -19.96
C ILE A 638 -36.60 -36.81 -18.62
N ILE A 639 -37.35 -36.66 -17.53
CA ILE A 639 -37.00 -36.90 -16.11
C ILE A 639 -37.45 -38.34 -15.76
N PRO A 640 -36.81 -39.02 -14.79
CA PRO A 640 -37.59 -39.88 -13.90
C PRO A 640 -37.28 -39.76 -12.40
N SER A 641 -38.28 -40.21 -11.64
CA SER A 641 -38.55 -40.05 -10.20
C SER A 641 -38.04 -41.18 -9.30
N LYS A 642 -38.17 -40.93 -7.98
CA LYS A 642 -37.91 -41.77 -6.80
C LYS A 642 -38.73 -43.08 -6.71
N ASP A 643 -38.07 -44.04 -6.04
CA ASP A 643 -38.55 -45.07 -5.08
C ASP A 643 -38.20 -46.52 -5.47
N GLN A 644 -37.34 -47.18 -4.68
CA GLN A 644 -37.60 -48.46 -3.96
C GLN A 644 -36.33 -49.09 -3.31
N LEU A 645 -36.49 -49.35 -2.01
CA LEU A 645 -36.01 -50.45 -1.13
C LEU A 645 -34.50 -50.81 -0.92
N ASP A 646 -34.08 -50.61 0.34
CA ASP A 646 -33.44 -51.54 1.30
C ASP A 646 -32.59 -52.71 0.80
N GLN A 647 -31.31 -52.79 1.23
CA GLN A 647 -30.71 -53.88 2.03
C GLN A 647 -29.41 -53.41 2.75
N LEU A 648 -29.27 -53.82 4.03
CA LEU A 648 -28.13 -53.70 4.98
C LEU A 648 -26.88 -54.53 4.55
N PRO A 649 -25.66 -54.47 5.18
CA PRO A 649 -25.43 -54.33 6.62
C PRO A 649 -24.18 -53.57 7.17
N SER A 650 -24.32 -53.32 8.48
CA SER A 650 -23.40 -53.01 9.60
C SER A 650 -21.87 -53.19 9.52
N SER A 651 -21.16 -52.23 10.15
CA SER A 651 -20.07 -52.46 11.14
C SER A 651 -19.93 -51.19 12.01
N SER A 652 -20.37 -51.17 13.27
CA SER A 652 -19.64 -51.50 14.52
C SER A 652 -18.22 -50.89 14.65
N ASN A 653 -18.07 -49.84 15.47
CA ASN A 653 -17.10 -49.86 16.57
C ASN A 653 -17.41 -48.80 17.64
N THR A 654 -17.14 -49.22 18.87
CA THR A 654 -17.60 -48.71 20.17
C THR A 654 -16.49 -48.02 20.97
N SER A 655 -16.90 -47.37 22.08
CA SER A 655 -16.15 -47.00 23.31
C SER A 655 -15.32 -45.70 23.23
N SER A 656 -15.23 -44.82 24.25
CA SER A 656 -15.71 -44.73 25.65
C SER A 656 -15.31 -43.32 26.13
N ALA A 657 -16.22 -42.47 26.61
CA ALA A 657 -16.51 -42.20 28.03
C ALA A 657 -15.29 -42.14 28.98
N PHE A 658 -14.93 -40.93 29.44
CA PHE A 658 -14.40 -40.67 30.78
C PHE A 658 -14.70 -39.21 31.19
N SER A 659 -15.51 -39.06 32.24
CA SER A 659 -15.52 -37.91 33.15
C SER A 659 -15.06 -38.44 34.52
N PRO A 660 -14.58 -37.54 35.40
CA PRO A 660 -15.08 -37.59 36.77
C PRO A 660 -15.52 -36.21 37.27
N GLN A 661 -16.69 -36.19 37.91
CA GLN A 661 -17.11 -35.19 38.89
C GLN A 661 -16.30 -35.36 40.18
N LEU A 662 -16.17 -34.30 40.98
CA LEU A 662 -16.78 -34.23 42.32
C LEU A 662 -16.66 -32.85 43.00
N SER A 663 -17.82 -32.39 43.48
CA SER A 663 -18.14 -31.60 44.71
C SER A 663 -17.46 -30.23 44.91
N GLY A 664 -18.15 -29.12 45.20
CA GLY A 664 -19.52 -28.91 45.70
C GLY A 664 -19.47 -28.26 47.09
N ILE A 665 -19.87 -26.98 47.21
CA ILE A 665 -20.38 -26.34 48.44
C ILE A 665 -21.39 -25.25 48.01
N GLU A 666 -22.64 -25.39 48.44
CA GLU A 666 -23.74 -24.40 48.39
C GLU A 666 -23.78 -23.53 49.70
N PRO A 667 -24.85 -22.77 50.04
CA PRO A 667 -25.25 -21.48 49.49
C PRO A 667 -25.54 -20.44 50.62
N PHE A 668 -25.89 -19.20 50.26
CA PHE A 668 -26.79 -18.39 51.09
C PHE A 668 -27.69 -17.49 50.23
N ALA A 669 -28.97 -17.52 50.56
CA ALA A 669 -30.08 -16.83 49.93
C ALA A 669 -30.32 -15.43 50.53
N ALA A 670 -30.94 -14.51 49.77
CA ALA A 670 -32.22 -13.88 50.13
C ALA A 670 -32.65 -12.74 49.16
N ARG A 671 -33.82 -12.96 48.55
CA ARG A 671 -34.96 -12.05 48.28
C ARG A 671 -34.78 -10.52 48.38
N SER A 672 -35.31 -9.79 47.40
CA SER A 672 -36.62 -9.11 47.53
C SER A 672 -37.11 -8.50 46.20
N GLU A 673 -38.41 -8.66 45.95
CA GLU A 673 -39.24 -8.13 44.87
C GLU A 673 -39.53 -6.62 45.00
N VAL A 674 -40.24 -6.09 43.98
CA VAL A 674 -41.21 -4.95 43.92
C VAL A 674 -40.86 -4.07 42.69
N SER A 675 -41.45 -4.29 41.51
CA SER A 675 -42.81 -3.91 41.03
C SER A 675 -42.95 -2.44 40.59
N ALA A 676 -43.13 -2.28 39.27
CA ALA A 676 -44.08 -1.41 38.54
C ALA A 676 -43.90 0.13 38.68
N THR A 677 -44.21 1.03 37.73
CA THR A 677 -45.33 1.13 36.77
C THR A 677 -45.06 2.21 35.70
N SER A 678 -45.50 1.96 34.45
CA SER A 678 -46.20 2.84 33.48
C SER A 678 -45.93 4.37 33.41
N SER A 679 -45.44 4.93 32.29
CA SER A 679 -46.19 5.43 31.09
C SER A 679 -46.27 6.98 31.05
N PRO A 680 -46.82 7.65 30.00
CA PRO A 680 -46.13 8.14 28.79
C PRO A 680 -46.51 9.62 28.43
N VAL A 681 -46.45 10.01 27.12
CA VAL A 681 -47.19 11.11 26.39
C VAL A 681 -46.31 12.28 25.89
N GLN A 682 -46.01 12.34 24.56
CA GLN A 682 -46.57 13.21 23.46
C GLN A 682 -46.10 14.69 23.51
N SER A 683 -46.00 15.52 22.46
CA SER A 683 -46.17 15.52 20.99
C SER A 683 -45.89 16.96 20.47
N ALA A 684 -45.69 17.12 19.15
CA ALA A 684 -45.92 18.31 18.28
C ALA A 684 -44.89 19.48 18.31
N ALA A 685 -44.19 19.78 17.19
CA ALA A 685 -44.57 20.63 16.02
C ALA A 685 -44.64 22.14 16.38
N SER A 686 -44.12 23.17 15.67
CA SER A 686 -43.94 23.41 14.22
C SER A 686 -43.10 24.70 13.98
N LEU A 687 -42.29 24.74 12.90
CA LEU A 687 -42.20 25.77 11.82
C LEU A 687 -42.21 27.32 12.08
N ILE A 688 -41.14 28.04 11.67
CA ILE A 688 -41.06 29.10 10.60
C ILE A 688 -39.80 30.03 10.69
N VAL A 689 -38.96 29.99 9.64
CA VAL A 689 -38.22 31.03 8.87
C VAL A 689 -37.51 32.22 9.57
N SER A 690 -36.18 32.37 9.36
CA SER A 690 -35.56 33.51 8.62
C SER A 690 -34.03 33.36 8.43
N LYS A 691 -33.50 34.15 7.49
CA LYS A 691 -32.21 34.05 6.78
C LYS A 691 -30.98 34.61 7.52
N ASN A 692 -29.82 34.16 7.04
CA ASN A 692 -28.47 34.77 7.08
C ASN A 692 -27.70 34.78 8.41
N THR A 693 -26.60 34.03 8.48
CA THR A 693 -25.23 34.60 8.33
C THR A 693 -24.16 33.50 8.41
N SER A 694 -23.14 33.68 7.58
CA SER A 694 -21.86 32.98 7.57
C SER A 694 -21.14 33.08 8.92
N THR A 695 -20.74 31.94 9.50
CA THR A 695 -19.49 31.72 10.27
C THR A 695 -19.59 30.37 11.00
N SER A 696 -18.77 29.39 10.61
CA SER A 696 -18.24 28.28 11.44
C SER A 696 -17.90 27.06 10.58
N LEU A 697 -16.82 27.16 9.79
CA LEU A 697 -16.20 26.00 9.12
C LEU A 697 -14.87 25.56 9.76
N GLU A 698 -14.41 26.25 10.82
CA GLU A 698 -13.15 25.89 11.50
C GLU A 698 -13.34 25.16 12.83
N ALA A 699 -14.55 25.10 13.40
CA ALA A 699 -14.80 24.45 14.69
C ALA A 699 -15.23 22.97 14.61
N ARG A 700 -15.38 22.40 13.39
CA ARG A 700 -15.79 21.00 13.20
C ARG A 700 -14.68 20.04 12.73
N ALA A 701 -13.48 20.56 12.43
CA ALA A 701 -12.34 19.73 12.03
C ALA A 701 -11.52 19.18 13.22
N GLN A 702 -11.56 19.84 14.39
CA GLN A 702 -10.82 19.39 15.59
C GLN A 702 -11.60 18.41 16.48
N ALA A 703 -12.92 18.26 16.32
CA ALA A 703 -13.73 17.37 17.18
C ALA A 703 -13.73 15.90 16.74
N ASN A 704 -13.31 15.57 15.51
CA ASN A 704 -13.29 14.20 14.99
C ASN A 704 -11.95 13.48 15.14
N GLN A 705 -10.87 14.17 15.52
CA GLN A 705 -9.59 13.53 15.88
C GLN A 705 -9.55 13.07 17.36
N THR A 706 -10.35 13.66 18.25
CA THR A 706 -10.35 13.33 19.68
C THR A 706 -11.23 12.13 20.03
N LYS A 707 -12.16 11.71 19.15
CA LYS A 707 -13.07 10.58 19.40
C LYS A 707 -12.51 9.19 19.06
N VAL A 708 -11.35 9.10 18.41
CA VAL A 708 -10.65 7.82 18.17
C VAL A 708 -9.62 7.52 19.27
N LEU A 709 -9.22 8.51 20.07
CA LEU A 709 -8.26 8.37 21.17
C LEU A 709 -8.89 8.13 22.56
N ALA A 710 -10.21 8.27 22.71
CA ALA A 710 -10.88 8.14 24.01
C ALA A 710 -11.46 6.74 24.32
N GLY A 711 -11.23 5.73 23.46
CA GLY A 711 -11.76 4.38 23.63
C GLY A 711 -10.84 3.38 24.35
N GLN A 712 -9.69 3.80 24.87
CA GLN A 712 -8.64 2.87 25.35
C GLN A 712 -8.00 3.23 26.70
N MET A 713 -8.56 4.14 27.47
CA MET A 713 -8.08 4.42 28.83
C MET A 713 -9.24 4.37 29.83
N MET A 714 -9.58 3.16 30.28
CA MET A 714 -10.10 2.90 31.62
C MET A 714 -9.81 1.44 31.99
N HIS A 715 -8.72 1.23 32.71
CA HIS A 715 -8.66 0.45 33.95
C HIS A 715 -7.21 0.51 34.49
N ASP A 716 -7.11 0.57 35.82
CA ASP A 716 -5.91 0.53 36.66
C ASP A 716 -5.31 1.86 37.13
N GLU A 717 -6.05 2.54 38.02
CA GLU A 717 -5.50 3.17 39.24
C GLU A 717 -5.89 2.25 40.42
N ALA A 718 -5.18 2.11 41.53
CA ALA A 718 -3.84 2.46 41.97
C ALA A 718 -3.67 1.74 43.32
N SER A 719 -2.48 1.24 43.64
CA SER A 719 -2.07 0.96 45.01
C SER A 719 -0.87 1.86 45.33
N ALA A 720 -1.11 2.82 46.22
CA ALA A 720 -0.09 3.74 46.72
C ALA A 720 0.83 3.04 47.74
N PRO A 721 2.04 3.57 47.93
CA PRO A 721 2.35 3.97 49.29
C PRO A 721 2.99 5.36 49.40
N ASN A 722 2.74 5.95 50.57
CA ASN A 722 3.34 7.15 51.16
C ASN A 722 4.84 7.31 50.91
N SER A 723 5.28 8.56 50.74
CA SER A 723 6.37 9.10 51.57
C SER A 723 6.48 10.62 51.46
N ASP A 724 6.92 11.16 52.59
CA ASP A 724 6.89 12.54 53.03
C ASP A 724 7.83 13.51 52.30
N GLN A 725 7.49 14.78 52.55
CA GLN A 725 8.27 15.97 52.30
C GLN A 725 9.71 15.91 52.86
N GLN A 726 10.62 16.58 52.12
CA GLN A 726 11.61 17.58 52.56
C GLN A 726 12.99 17.35 51.91
N SER A 727 13.38 18.31 51.07
CA SER A 727 14.79 18.68 50.76
C SER A 727 15.57 18.98 52.06
N PRO A 728 16.92 19.07 52.12
CA PRO A 728 17.82 19.53 51.04
C PRO A 728 19.23 18.90 50.93
N ILE A 729 19.87 19.07 49.75
CA ILE A 729 21.20 19.65 49.45
C ILE A 729 21.49 19.42 47.97
#